data_AF-A0A2W2BQB0-F1
#
_entry.id   AF-A0A2W2BQB0-F1
#
_cell.length_a   1.000
_cell.length_b   1.000
_cell.length_c   1.000
_cell.angle_alpha   90.00
_cell.angle_beta   90.00
_cell.angle_gamma   90.00
#
_symmetry.space_group_name_H-M   'P 1'
#
loop_
_entity.id
_entity.type
_entity.pdbx_description
1 polymer ?
#
loop_
_entity_poly.entity_id
_entity_poly.type
_entity_poly.pdbx_seq_one_letter_code
_entity_poly.pdbx_strand_id
1 'polypeptide(L)'
;MAKSTLTRAVKLTGTDVAEGKRRTLTAGPITAMFDNGALRYIRYRGAEVLRGIAYLVRDKDWGTYAPAIENLKIRQGKDGFSISYAATTKDKAQGLHYVAKIEASAKGTLSFTVTGTPLTDFLTNRTGFTILHPLNGVVGEPVEIVHTDGRKKKGRFPKFISPGQPVFEIRSLKHQVVPGVTATVLMEGNKFEMEDHRNWMDASYKTYVCSLLDPWPYTLKKGEAFTQTITVTIEGKPAAKKGARAASGLGVDVGGVKGMIPAIGVGVPMAEAAHALAKADLIAAMDANHLVCQIDGRQKNQREAAAAFRELRERTGALSFLEIVLPAKKPAAEEVAAIAKELRAADYKPDAIVVTQVHDLKSFQPNTPRPWGPSYEEMAAAVRREFPGVTLGGGMLSFFTELNRKPVPKGVFDFITHTVCPIVHAADDISVMETLESLPSIIASTRNMIGKDTPYLLGPSSIPCRDNPYGAVVSANPGNSRVCLADMDPRQRGLFAAAWNVGLLAAFAKGGLDAVALGAVTGPQGAIYRKAEHAQPWFDGARAEVYPTYHVLAGLAAASGNRRRDAVSSAPSTIAAVAHKSPEGSEVWLANLTPEAQKVKVSGLEGAAEIHRLSDANFQKLATTPDFLLGQGERVRKVSGVELGPYGVVRIRTA
;
A
#
# COMPACT_ATOMS: atom_id res chain seq x y z
N MET A 1 -7.89 -5.46 30.06
CA MET A 1 -6.85 -6.41 30.55
C MET A 1 -6.11 -6.95 29.34
N ALA A 2 -4.77 -6.91 29.33
CA ALA A 2 -4.00 -7.51 28.24
C ALA A 2 -4.28 -9.02 28.21
N LYS A 3 -4.72 -9.54 27.06
CA LYS A 3 -4.81 -11.00 26.87
C LYS A 3 -3.38 -11.56 26.96
N SER A 4 -3.15 -12.51 27.87
CA SER A 4 -1.85 -13.15 28.06
C SER A 4 -1.50 -14.15 26.94
N THR A 5 -2.51 -14.71 26.27
CA THR A 5 -2.30 -15.73 25.24
C THR A 5 -1.90 -15.13 23.90
N LEU A 6 -0.71 -15.47 23.43
CA LEU A 6 -0.25 -15.16 22.07
C LEU A 6 -0.93 -16.07 21.05
N THR A 7 -2.03 -15.61 20.46
CA THR A 7 -2.75 -16.36 19.42
C THR A 7 -1.98 -16.34 18.09
N ARG A 8 -2.29 -17.29 17.21
CA ARG A 8 -1.71 -17.30 15.85
C ARG A 8 -2.09 -16.04 15.06
N ALA A 9 -3.31 -15.54 15.21
CA ALA A 9 -3.75 -14.30 14.54
C ALA A 9 -2.93 -13.09 14.98
N VAL A 10 -2.64 -12.95 16.28
CA VAL A 10 -1.75 -11.88 16.78
C VAL A 10 -0.34 -12.01 16.20
N LYS A 11 0.21 -13.21 16.06
CA LYS A 11 1.53 -13.41 15.43
C LYS A 11 1.56 -12.99 13.97
N LEU A 12 0.51 -13.32 13.22
CA LEU A 12 0.43 -13.03 11.79
C LEU A 12 0.12 -11.55 11.53
N THR A 13 -0.92 -11.02 12.18
CA THR A 13 -1.54 -9.73 11.84
C THR A 13 -1.69 -8.77 13.02
N GLY A 14 -1.15 -9.09 14.21
CA GLY A 14 -1.16 -8.21 15.39
C GLY A 14 -2.54 -7.94 16.01
N THR A 15 -3.57 -8.69 15.59
CA THR A 15 -4.95 -8.59 16.09
C THR A 15 -5.68 -9.92 16.01
N ASP A 16 -6.60 -10.16 16.95
CA ASP A 16 -7.53 -11.29 16.97
C ASP A 16 -8.81 -11.01 16.14
N VAL A 17 -8.99 -9.78 15.65
CA VAL A 17 -10.16 -9.45 14.82
C VAL A 17 -10.12 -10.33 13.58
N ALA A 18 -11.09 -11.21 13.43
CA ALA A 18 -11.17 -12.14 12.31
C ALA A 18 -11.54 -11.40 11.01
N GLU A 19 -11.00 -11.87 9.89
CA GLU A 19 -11.53 -11.49 8.58
C GLU A 19 -12.82 -12.27 8.25
N GLY A 20 -13.61 -11.73 7.34
CA GLY A 20 -14.80 -12.38 6.83
C GLY A 20 -14.49 -13.73 6.15
N LYS A 21 -15.45 -14.66 6.19
CA LYS A 21 -15.33 -15.93 5.46
C LYS A 21 -15.42 -15.66 3.96
N ARG A 22 -14.49 -16.22 3.21
CA ARG A 22 -14.41 -16.15 1.74
C ARG A 22 -14.80 -17.49 1.14
N ARG A 23 -15.46 -17.49 -0.03
CA ARG A 23 -15.84 -18.70 -0.74
C ARG A 23 -15.56 -18.59 -2.23
N THR A 24 -14.70 -19.46 -2.75
CA THR A 24 -14.50 -19.58 -4.20
C THR A 24 -15.65 -20.36 -4.82
N LEU A 25 -16.21 -19.81 -5.90
CA LEU A 25 -17.31 -20.37 -6.67
C LEU A 25 -16.88 -20.58 -8.12
N THR A 26 -17.52 -21.53 -8.80
CA THR A 26 -17.16 -21.93 -10.17
C THR A 26 -18.40 -22.06 -11.05
N ALA A 27 -18.30 -21.57 -12.28
CA ALA A 27 -19.31 -21.67 -13.33
C ALA A 27 -18.59 -22.00 -14.64
N GLY A 28 -18.39 -23.29 -14.93
CA GLY A 28 -17.59 -23.74 -16.07
C GLY A 28 -16.17 -23.12 -16.04
N PRO A 29 -15.76 -22.32 -17.04
CA PRO A 29 -14.45 -21.68 -17.07
C PRO A 29 -14.32 -20.46 -16.15
N ILE A 30 -15.42 -19.96 -15.57
CA ILE A 30 -15.41 -18.80 -14.68
C ILE A 30 -15.20 -19.24 -13.23
N THR A 31 -14.31 -18.55 -12.52
CA THR A 31 -14.21 -18.64 -11.05
C THR A 31 -14.30 -17.24 -10.44
N ALA A 32 -14.93 -17.12 -9.27
CA ALA A 32 -14.96 -15.87 -8.51
C ALA A 32 -14.94 -16.18 -7.00
N MET A 33 -14.36 -15.29 -6.21
CA MET A 33 -14.36 -15.39 -4.75
C MET A 33 -15.44 -14.48 -4.17
N PHE A 34 -16.44 -15.03 -3.50
CA PHE A 34 -17.42 -14.25 -2.75
C PHE A 34 -16.84 -13.84 -1.39
N ASP A 35 -16.92 -12.54 -1.08
CA ASP A 35 -16.36 -11.93 0.12
C ASP A 35 -17.25 -10.77 0.59
N ASN A 36 -17.96 -10.95 1.71
CA ASN A 36 -18.82 -9.93 2.33
C ASN A 36 -19.75 -9.17 1.36
N GLY A 37 -20.47 -9.90 0.49
CA GLY A 37 -21.38 -9.30 -0.49
C GLY A 37 -20.71 -8.81 -1.77
N ALA A 38 -19.38 -8.84 -1.85
CA ALA A 38 -18.63 -8.53 -3.07
C ALA A 38 -18.14 -9.81 -3.77
N LEU A 39 -17.73 -9.64 -5.03
CA LEU A 39 -16.93 -10.62 -5.75
C LEU A 39 -15.50 -10.10 -5.88
N ARG A 40 -14.52 -10.98 -5.69
CA ARG A 40 -13.10 -10.77 -5.93
C ARG A 40 -12.58 -11.80 -6.93
N TYR A 41 -11.51 -11.46 -7.64
CA TYR A 41 -10.80 -12.36 -8.56
C TYR A 41 -11.73 -13.09 -9.54
N ILE A 42 -12.52 -12.33 -10.28
CA ILE A 42 -13.34 -12.90 -11.35
C ILE A 42 -12.37 -13.31 -12.47
N ARG A 43 -12.19 -14.62 -12.64
CA ARG A 43 -11.23 -15.21 -13.56
C ARG A 43 -11.92 -16.06 -14.61
N TYR A 44 -11.33 -16.13 -15.79
CA TYR A 44 -11.68 -17.04 -16.88
C TYR A 44 -10.49 -17.94 -17.20
N ARG A 45 -10.62 -19.25 -16.96
CA ARG A 45 -9.52 -20.23 -17.11
C ARG A 45 -8.24 -19.81 -16.39
N GLY A 46 -8.39 -19.24 -15.19
CA GLY A 46 -7.29 -18.75 -14.35
C GLY A 46 -6.76 -17.37 -14.69
N ALA A 47 -7.07 -16.81 -15.87
CA ALA A 47 -6.73 -15.42 -16.19
C ALA A 47 -7.72 -14.47 -15.52
N GLU A 48 -7.21 -13.43 -14.86
CA GLU A 48 -8.03 -12.45 -14.17
C GLU A 48 -8.70 -11.49 -15.14
N VAL A 49 -10.04 -11.46 -15.10
CA VAL A 49 -10.89 -10.58 -15.90
C VAL A 49 -11.16 -9.30 -15.14
N LEU A 50 -11.59 -9.44 -13.88
CA LEU A 50 -11.83 -8.33 -12.96
C LEU A 50 -11.27 -8.67 -11.58
N ARG A 51 -10.63 -7.69 -10.94
CA ARG A 51 -10.14 -7.80 -9.56
C ARG A 51 -11.29 -7.85 -8.56
N GLY A 52 -12.36 -7.10 -8.81
CA GLY A 52 -13.55 -7.19 -7.97
C GLY A 52 -14.76 -6.40 -8.47
N ILE A 53 -15.92 -6.75 -7.94
CA ILE A 53 -17.19 -6.05 -8.12
C ILE A 53 -17.84 -5.95 -6.73
N ALA A 54 -18.06 -4.72 -6.26
CA ALA A 54 -18.66 -4.46 -4.95
C ALA A 54 -19.71 -3.36 -5.04
N TYR A 55 -20.79 -3.51 -4.28
CA TYR A 55 -21.82 -2.49 -4.13
C TYR A 55 -21.57 -1.72 -2.82
N LEU A 56 -21.26 -0.43 -2.91
CA LEU A 56 -20.88 0.39 -1.76
C LEU A 56 -21.92 1.47 -1.50
N VAL A 57 -22.17 1.74 -0.22
CA VAL A 57 -23.04 2.81 0.25
C VAL A 57 -22.19 3.77 1.08
N ARG A 58 -22.11 5.03 0.66
CA ARG A 58 -21.33 6.06 1.34
C ARG A 58 -22.21 7.19 1.85
N ASP A 59 -21.91 7.69 3.04
CA ASP A 59 -22.56 8.88 3.60
C ASP A 59 -22.06 10.18 2.94
N LYS A 60 -22.51 11.31 3.47
CA LYS A 60 -22.11 12.67 3.05
C LYS A 60 -20.65 13.02 3.38
N ASP A 61 -20.01 12.27 4.27
CA ASP A 61 -18.65 12.49 4.74
C ASP A 61 -17.67 11.45 4.13
N TRP A 62 -18.10 10.74 3.08
CA TRP A 62 -17.38 9.66 2.40
C TRP A 62 -17.15 8.39 3.24
N GLY A 63 -17.74 8.30 4.43
CA GLY A 63 -17.75 7.08 5.24
C GLY A 63 -18.48 5.96 4.51
N THR A 64 -17.89 4.76 4.47
CA THR A 64 -18.50 3.58 3.82
C THR A 64 -19.19 2.72 4.87
N TYR A 65 -20.49 2.51 4.74
CA TYR A 65 -21.25 1.65 5.66
C TYR A 65 -20.84 0.19 5.49
N ALA A 66 -20.69 -0.53 6.60
CA ALA A 66 -20.64 -1.99 6.58
C ALA A 66 -22.07 -2.55 6.42
N PRO A 67 -22.36 -3.32 5.37
CA PRO A 67 -23.69 -3.89 5.18
C PRO A 67 -23.96 -5.02 6.17
N ALA A 68 -25.11 -4.97 6.84
CA ALA A 68 -25.64 -6.11 7.58
C ALA A 68 -26.31 -7.07 6.60
N ILE A 69 -25.58 -8.10 6.14
CA ILE A 69 -26.06 -9.10 5.18
C ILE A 69 -26.98 -10.10 5.90
N GLU A 70 -28.14 -10.35 5.31
CA GLU A 70 -29.15 -11.30 5.77
C GLU A 70 -29.64 -12.18 4.61
N ASN A 71 -30.26 -13.32 4.95
CA ASN A 71 -30.86 -14.24 3.96
C ASN A 71 -29.89 -14.69 2.85
N LEU A 72 -28.60 -14.81 3.15
CA LEU A 72 -27.58 -15.25 2.20
C LEU A 72 -27.83 -16.68 1.74
N LYS A 73 -28.12 -16.85 0.45
CA LYS A 73 -28.26 -18.14 -0.22
C LYS A 73 -27.21 -18.25 -1.32
N ILE A 74 -26.43 -19.33 -1.30
CA ILE A 74 -25.43 -19.63 -2.32
C ILE A 74 -25.76 -21.01 -2.90
N ARG A 75 -26.01 -21.07 -4.20
CA ARG A 75 -26.22 -22.31 -4.96
C ARG A 75 -25.15 -22.41 -6.03
N GLN A 76 -24.49 -23.56 -6.13
CA GLN A 76 -23.54 -23.86 -7.20
C GLN A 76 -23.91 -25.20 -7.81
N GLY A 77 -24.13 -25.22 -9.13
CA GLY A 77 -24.36 -26.41 -9.92
C GLY A 77 -23.22 -26.66 -10.91
N LYS A 78 -23.44 -27.56 -11.85
CA LYS A 78 -22.45 -27.92 -12.90
C LYS A 78 -22.20 -26.76 -13.87
N ASP A 79 -23.26 -26.05 -14.26
CA ASP A 79 -23.22 -25.06 -15.35
C ASP A 79 -23.23 -23.61 -14.85
N GLY A 80 -23.18 -23.37 -13.54
CA GLY A 80 -23.28 -22.03 -12.99
C GLY A 80 -23.39 -21.96 -11.47
N PHE A 81 -23.36 -20.74 -10.95
CA PHE A 81 -23.70 -20.44 -9.56
C PHE A 81 -24.67 -19.25 -9.48
N SER A 82 -25.43 -19.21 -8.39
CA SER A 82 -26.29 -18.09 -8.03
C SER A 82 -26.13 -17.75 -6.55
N ILE A 83 -26.02 -16.46 -6.27
CA ILE A 83 -26.00 -15.90 -4.92
C ILE A 83 -27.15 -14.92 -4.81
N SER A 84 -27.89 -14.97 -3.71
CA SER A 84 -28.87 -13.94 -3.36
C SER A 84 -28.76 -13.60 -1.89
N TYR A 85 -28.87 -12.32 -1.56
CA TYR A 85 -28.93 -11.86 -0.17
C TYR A 85 -29.66 -10.53 -0.11
N ALA A 86 -30.16 -10.18 1.08
CA ALA A 86 -30.58 -8.83 1.39
C ALA A 86 -29.55 -8.20 2.32
N ALA A 87 -29.50 -6.88 2.36
CA ALA A 87 -28.59 -6.17 3.24
C ALA A 87 -29.17 -4.82 3.64
N THR A 88 -28.82 -4.39 4.85
CA THR A 88 -29.20 -3.08 5.38
C THR A 88 -27.96 -2.32 5.80
N THR A 89 -27.81 -1.10 5.33
CA THR A 89 -26.79 -0.12 5.76
C THR A 89 -27.50 1.03 6.44
N LYS A 90 -27.12 1.37 7.68
CA LYS A 90 -27.77 2.44 8.44
C LYS A 90 -26.84 3.07 9.47
N ASP A 91 -27.18 4.28 9.88
CA ASP A 91 -26.72 4.92 11.12
C ASP A 91 -27.93 5.34 11.98
N LYS A 92 -27.74 6.30 12.89
CA LYS A 92 -28.79 6.83 13.75
C LYS A 92 -29.81 7.70 12.99
N ALA A 93 -29.44 8.27 11.85
CA ALA A 93 -30.21 9.26 11.11
C ALA A 93 -30.87 8.68 9.84
N GLN A 94 -30.22 7.75 9.15
CA GLN A 94 -30.66 7.27 7.85
C GLN A 94 -30.40 5.78 7.62
N GLY A 95 -31.09 5.19 6.64
CA GLY A 95 -30.90 3.80 6.27
C GLY A 95 -31.26 3.50 4.81
N LEU A 96 -30.58 2.50 4.25
CA LEU A 96 -30.83 1.94 2.93
C LEU A 96 -30.92 0.42 3.08
N HIS A 97 -32.00 -0.16 2.56
CA HIS A 97 -32.13 -1.59 2.38
C HIS A 97 -31.86 -1.94 0.91
N TYR A 98 -31.23 -3.07 0.63
CA TYR A 98 -31.09 -3.54 -0.74
C TYR A 98 -31.11 -5.06 -0.84
N VAL A 99 -31.56 -5.54 -2.00
CA VAL A 99 -31.51 -6.96 -2.37
C VAL A 99 -30.53 -7.13 -3.51
N ALA A 100 -29.65 -8.12 -3.38
CA ALA A 100 -28.60 -8.43 -4.32
C ALA A 100 -28.81 -9.81 -4.94
N LYS A 101 -28.59 -9.92 -6.24
CA LYS A 101 -28.59 -11.17 -7.00
C LYS A 101 -27.34 -11.24 -7.87
N ILE A 102 -26.61 -12.35 -7.78
CA ILE A 102 -25.42 -12.63 -8.59
C ILE A 102 -25.67 -13.95 -9.31
N GLU A 103 -25.46 -13.98 -10.62
CA GLU A 103 -25.60 -15.19 -11.43
C GLU A 103 -24.41 -15.32 -12.37
N ALA A 104 -23.79 -16.49 -12.41
CA ALA A 104 -22.74 -16.80 -13.36
C ALA A 104 -23.04 -18.10 -14.11
N SER A 105 -22.77 -18.10 -15.41
CA SER A 105 -23.00 -19.23 -16.30
C SER A 105 -21.69 -19.71 -16.94
N ALA A 106 -21.59 -21.02 -17.15
CA ALA A 106 -20.53 -21.66 -17.92
C ALA A 106 -20.40 -21.12 -19.36
N LYS A 107 -21.42 -20.41 -19.87
CA LYS A 107 -21.42 -19.75 -21.18
C LYS A 107 -20.57 -18.47 -21.24
N GLY A 108 -19.93 -18.07 -20.15
CA GLY A 108 -19.07 -16.88 -20.14
C GLY A 108 -19.76 -15.60 -19.65
N THR A 109 -20.92 -15.70 -19.01
CA THR A 109 -21.67 -14.55 -18.50
C THR A 109 -21.69 -14.53 -16.97
N LEU A 110 -21.55 -13.34 -16.39
CA LEU A 110 -21.75 -13.07 -14.98
C LEU A 110 -22.56 -11.77 -14.83
N SER A 111 -23.66 -11.79 -14.10
CA SER A 111 -24.44 -10.61 -13.74
C SER A 111 -24.44 -10.39 -12.23
N PHE A 112 -24.40 -9.13 -11.83
CA PHE A 112 -24.58 -8.70 -10.44
C PHE A 112 -25.59 -7.54 -10.45
N THR A 113 -26.80 -7.83 -9.99
CA THR A 113 -27.91 -6.88 -9.89
C THR A 113 -28.18 -6.54 -8.44
N VAL A 114 -28.38 -5.25 -8.15
CA VAL A 114 -28.80 -4.76 -6.84
C VAL A 114 -29.98 -3.82 -7.01
N THR A 115 -31.02 -4.05 -6.22
CA THR A 115 -32.17 -3.13 -6.08
C THR A 115 -32.15 -2.54 -4.68
N GLY A 116 -31.95 -1.23 -4.57
CA GLY A 116 -31.91 -0.49 -3.32
C GLY A 116 -33.21 0.29 -3.08
N THR A 117 -33.65 0.32 -1.83
CA THR A 117 -34.83 1.05 -1.35
C THR A 117 -34.43 1.87 -0.12
N PRO A 118 -34.36 3.22 -0.23
CA PRO A 118 -34.07 4.08 0.92
C PRO A 118 -35.17 3.95 1.99
N LEU A 119 -34.77 3.74 3.23
CA LEU A 119 -35.68 3.66 4.39
C LEU A 119 -36.05 5.06 4.91
N THR A 120 -35.24 6.04 4.55
CA THR A 120 -35.38 7.49 4.80
C THR A 120 -35.07 8.24 3.52
N ASP A 121 -35.25 9.56 3.51
CA ASP A 121 -34.52 10.38 2.54
C ASP A 121 -33.03 10.25 2.87
N PHE A 122 -32.30 9.58 2.00
CA PHE A 122 -30.94 9.10 2.27
C PHE A 122 -29.94 10.00 1.56
N LEU A 123 -29.17 10.75 2.34
CA LEU A 123 -28.15 11.68 1.88
C LEU A 123 -26.81 10.95 1.69
N THR A 124 -26.30 10.96 0.46
CA THR A 124 -25.14 10.14 0.05
C THR A 124 -24.22 10.88 -0.91
N ASN A 125 -22.91 10.65 -0.81
CA ASN A 125 -21.97 11.05 -1.86
C ASN A 125 -21.86 9.99 -2.97
N ARG A 126 -22.14 8.72 -2.65
CA ARG A 126 -22.08 7.62 -3.60
C ARG A 126 -22.81 6.40 -3.07
N THR A 127 -23.78 5.90 -3.82
CA THR A 127 -24.44 4.62 -3.57
C THR A 127 -24.53 3.82 -4.86
N GLY A 128 -23.75 2.75 -4.95
CA GLY A 128 -23.79 1.85 -6.09
C GLY A 128 -22.50 1.06 -6.34
N PHE A 129 -22.39 0.53 -7.56
CA PHE A 129 -21.28 -0.35 -7.92
C PHE A 129 -19.93 0.34 -8.03
N THR A 130 -18.92 -0.41 -7.63
CA THR A 130 -17.51 -0.21 -7.94
C THR A 130 -16.98 -1.48 -8.60
N ILE A 131 -16.21 -1.32 -9.66
CA ILE A 131 -15.62 -2.40 -10.45
C ILE A 131 -14.12 -2.15 -10.51
N LEU A 132 -13.33 -3.14 -10.12
CA LEU A 132 -11.88 -3.08 -10.13
C LEU A 132 -11.35 -3.91 -11.30
N HIS A 133 -10.67 -3.26 -12.23
CA HIS A 133 -9.97 -3.89 -13.35
C HIS A 133 -8.53 -4.19 -12.90
N PRO A 134 -8.00 -5.41 -13.10
CA PRO A 134 -6.65 -5.77 -12.65
C PRO A 134 -5.60 -4.93 -13.38
N LEU A 135 -4.36 -4.90 -12.87
CA LEU A 135 -3.27 -4.21 -13.57
C LEU A 135 -2.65 -5.08 -14.68
N ASN A 136 -2.42 -6.36 -14.37
CA ASN A 136 -1.83 -7.31 -15.30
C ASN A 136 -2.75 -7.52 -16.53
N GLY A 137 -2.20 -7.33 -17.73
CA GLY A 137 -2.97 -7.42 -18.98
C GLY A 137 -3.86 -6.21 -19.29
N VAL A 138 -3.81 -5.14 -18.48
CA VAL A 138 -4.66 -3.95 -18.64
C VAL A 138 -3.84 -2.66 -18.78
N VAL A 139 -2.78 -2.47 -17.98
CA VAL A 139 -1.99 -1.22 -17.99
C VAL A 139 -1.43 -0.93 -19.40
N GLY A 140 -1.83 0.20 -19.98
CA GLY A 140 -1.41 0.61 -21.33
C GLY A 140 -2.15 -0.08 -22.48
N GLU A 141 -2.98 -1.08 -22.20
CA GLU A 141 -3.65 -1.89 -23.21
C GLU A 141 -4.87 -1.19 -23.84
N PRO A 142 -5.26 -1.56 -25.08
CA PRO A 142 -6.44 -1.01 -25.74
C PRO A 142 -7.73 -1.31 -24.99
N VAL A 143 -8.65 -0.34 -25.02
CA VAL A 143 -10.02 -0.48 -24.51
C VAL A 143 -11.01 0.16 -25.46
N GLU A 144 -12.11 -0.52 -25.75
CA GLU A 144 -13.25 0.06 -26.42
C GLU A 144 -14.24 0.55 -25.38
N ILE A 145 -14.60 1.83 -25.47
CA ILE A 145 -15.48 2.53 -24.53
C ILE A 145 -16.78 2.81 -25.27
N VAL A 146 -17.90 2.44 -24.66
CA VAL A 146 -19.22 2.95 -25.06
C VAL A 146 -19.66 3.93 -23.99
N HIS A 147 -20.02 5.15 -24.40
CA HIS A 147 -20.51 6.19 -23.52
C HIS A 147 -22.02 6.06 -23.27
N THR A 148 -22.52 6.74 -22.25
CA THR A 148 -23.95 6.79 -21.87
C THR A 148 -24.85 7.33 -22.97
N ASP A 149 -24.31 8.18 -23.86
CA ASP A 149 -24.97 8.71 -25.06
C ASP A 149 -24.90 7.77 -26.29
N GLY A 150 -24.30 6.58 -26.14
CA GLY A 150 -24.14 5.59 -27.20
C GLY A 150 -22.90 5.78 -28.09
N ARG A 151 -22.14 6.89 -27.95
CA ARG A 151 -20.90 7.07 -28.71
C ARG A 151 -19.88 6.00 -28.36
N LYS A 152 -19.20 5.48 -29.38
CA LYS A 152 -18.12 4.50 -29.25
C LYS A 152 -16.76 5.18 -29.44
N LYS A 153 -15.81 4.87 -28.57
CA LYS A 153 -14.45 5.41 -28.62
C LYS A 153 -13.44 4.28 -28.41
N LYS A 154 -12.42 4.22 -29.26
CA LYS A 154 -11.22 3.41 -29.00
C LYS A 154 -10.26 4.23 -28.15
N GLY A 155 -9.75 3.64 -27.08
CA GLY A 155 -8.83 4.27 -26.15
C GLY A 155 -7.79 3.28 -25.63
N ARG A 156 -7.08 3.68 -24.59
CA ARG A 156 -6.15 2.84 -23.84
C ARG A 156 -6.30 3.12 -22.36
N PHE A 157 -6.08 2.11 -21.53
CA PHE A 157 -5.84 2.33 -20.12
C PHE A 157 -4.54 3.15 -19.95
N PRO A 158 -4.50 4.15 -19.06
CA PRO A 158 -3.30 4.98 -18.88
C PRO A 158 -2.06 4.16 -18.54
N LYS A 159 -1.00 4.24 -19.34
CA LYS A 159 0.29 3.58 -19.02
C LYS A 159 0.90 4.21 -17.76
N PHE A 160 1.14 5.52 -17.81
CA PHE A 160 1.47 6.33 -16.66
C PHE A 160 0.20 6.69 -15.90
N ILE A 161 0.32 6.86 -14.58
CA ILE A 161 -0.82 7.03 -13.70
C ILE A 161 -1.49 8.39 -13.97
N SER A 162 -2.77 8.38 -14.31
CA SER A 162 -3.54 9.61 -14.54
C SER A 162 -3.80 10.33 -13.21
N PRO A 163 -3.51 11.65 -13.08
CA PRO A 163 -3.75 12.39 -11.84
C PRO A 163 -5.24 12.68 -11.56
N GLY A 164 -6.09 12.59 -12.59
CA GLY A 164 -7.55 12.69 -12.54
C GLY A 164 -8.23 11.53 -13.26
N GLN A 165 -9.54 11.63 -13.50
CA GLN A 165 -10.33 10.58 -14.13
C GLN A 165 -9.95 10.40 -15.61
N PRO A 166 -9.47 9.22 -16.05
CA PRO A 166 -9.13 9.01 -17.45
C PRO A 166 -10.34 8.86 -18.39
N VAL A 167 -11.50 8.44 -17.88
CA VAL A 167 -12.70 8.21 -18.68
C VAL A 167 -13.95 8.59 -17.89
N PHE A 168 -14.83 9.36 -18.51
CA PHE A 168 -16.12 9.78 -17.94
C PHE A 168 -17.29 9.15 -18.71
N GLU A 169 -18.49 9.20 -18.12
CA GLU A 169 -19.77 8.87 -18.77
C GLU A 169 -19.75 7.48 -19.45
N ILE A 170 -19.31 6.47 -18.71
CA ILE A 170 -19.08 5.10 -19.18
C ILE A 170 -20.38 4.31 -19.10
N ARG A 171 -20.73 3.64 -20.21
CA ARG A 171 -21.79 2.62 -20.30
C ARG A 171 -21.21 1.21 -20.38
N SER A 172 -20.14 1.01 -21.16
CA SER A 172 -19.44 -0.27 -21.19
C SER A 172 -17.96 -0.13 -21.53
N LEU A 173 -17.17 -1.09 -21.05
CA LEU A 173 -15.75 -1.23 -21.36
C LEU A 173 -15.50 -2.63 -21.93
N LYS A 174 -14.93 -2.70 -23.13
CA LYS A 174 -14.47 -3.95 -23.72
C LYS A 174 -12.95 -3.96 -23.82
N HIS A 175 -12.32 -4.97 -23.25
CA HIS A 175 -10.87 -5.12 -23.23
C HIS A 175 -10.46 -6.58 -23.46
N GLN A 176 -9.21 -6.77 -23.87
CA GLN A 176 -8.62 -8.09 -23.99
C GLN A 176 -8.12 -8.55 -22.61
N VAL A 177 -8.50 -9.77 -22.20
CA VAL A 177 -8.06 -10.37 -20.92
C VAL A 177 -6.72 -11.07 -21.12
N VAL A 178 -6.65 -11.89 -22.16
CA VAL A 178 -5.47 -12.57 -22.68
C VAL A 178 -5.63 -12.70 -24.20
N PRO A 179 -4.57 -12.95 -24.98
CA PRO A 179 -4.70 -13.12 -26.43
C PRO A 179 -5.79 -14.14 -26.80
N GLY A 180 -6.78 -13.68 -27.58
CA GLY A 180 -7.94 -14.48 -28.03
C GLY A 180 -9.15 -14.49 -27.09
N VAL A 181 -9.09 -13.82 -25.93
CA VAL A 181 -10.21 -13.68 -24.99
C VAL A 181 -10.50 -12.20 -24.73
N THR A 182 -11.75 -11.80 -24.92
CA THR A 182 -12.22 -10.44 -24.60
C THR A 182 -13.28 -10.47 -23.53
N ALA A 183 -13.29 -9.46 -22.67
CA ALA A 183 -14.35 -9.23 -21.71
C ALA A 183 -15.03 -7.88 -22.00
N THR A 184 -16.35 -7.89 -21.99
CA THR A 184 -17.19 -6.70 -22.03
C THR A 184 -17.87 -6.53 -20.68
N VAL A 185 -17.62 -5.39 -20.03
CA VAL A 185 -18.25 -5.00 -18.77
C VAL A 185 -19.31 -3.96 -19.09
N LEU A 186 -20.58 -4.34 -19.00
CA LEU A 186 -21.74 -3.47 -19.17
C LEU A 186 -22.20 -2.96 -17.79
N MET A 187 -22.42 -1.65 -17.69
CA MET A 187 -22.80 -0.96 -16.46
C MET A 187 -24.17 -0.30 -16.65
N GLU A 188 -25.12 -0.64 -15.78
CA GLU A 188 -26.51 -0.23 -15.91
C GLU A 188 -27.10 0.33 -14.62
N GLY A 189 -28.13 1.18 -14.78
CA GLY A 189 -28.82 1.84 -13.69
C GLY A 189 -28.23 3.18 -13.26
N ASN A 190 -27.11 3.60 -13.85
CA ASN A 190 -26.54 4.94 -13.70
C ASN A 190 -25.42 5.19 -14.72
N LYS A 191 -24.82 6.38 -14.67
CA LYS A 191 -23.54 6.68 -15.31
C LYS A 191 -22.36 6.30 -14.41
N PHE A 192 -21.24 5.99 -15.05
CA PHE A 192 -20.01 5.59 -14.38
C PHE A 192 -18.82 6.38 -14.90
N GLU A 193 -17.78 6.53 -14.10
CA GLU A 193 -16.50 7.06 -14.53
C GLU A 193 -15.35 6.22 -13.98
N MET A 194 -14.15 6.44 -14.53
CA MET A 194 -12.96 5.70 -14.16
C MET A 194 -12.01 6.58 -13.37
N GLU A 195 -11.34 5.98 -12.40
CA GLU A 195 -10.20 6.53 -11.70
C GLU A 195 -9.01 5.58 -11.78
N ASP A 196 -7.83 6.16 -11.86
CA ASP A 196 -6.58 5.43 -11.81
C ASP A 196 -6.20 5.18 -10.34
N HIS A 197 -6.67 4.06 -9.83
CA HIS A 197 -6.61 3.68 -8.42
C HIS A 197 -5.16 3.48 -7.92
N ARG A 198 -4.21 3.27 -8.85
CA ARG A 198 -2.77 3.21 -8.56
C ARG A 198 -2.21 4.48 -7.93
N ASN A 199 -2.89 5.62 -8.04
CA ASN A 199 -2.50 6.84 -7.29
C ASN A 199 -2.33 6.55 -5.78
N TRP A 200 -3.19 5.68 -5.22
CA TRP A 200 -3.22 5.29 -3.81
C TRP A 200 -2.64 3.90 -3.56
N MET A 201 -1.73 3.44 -4.41
CA MET A 201 -1.20 2.08 -4.45
C MET A 201 -2.18 0.96 -4.78
N ASP A 202 -3.47 1.23 -5.02
CA ASP A 202 -4.41 0.14 -5.28
C ASP A 202 -4.02 -0.62 -6.55
N ALA A 203 -4.16 -1.95 -6.52
CA ALA A 203 -3.80 -2.85 -7.60
C ALA A 203 -4.87 -2.91 -8.72
N SER A 204 -5.43 -1.76 -9.10
CA SER A 204 -6.51 -1.71 -10.08
C SER A 204 -6.65 -0.36 -10.79
N TYR A 205 -7.40 -0.37 -11.90
CA TYR A 205 -8.23 0.78 -12.28
C TYR A 205 -9.62 0.57 -11.68
N LYS A 206 -10.26 1.64 -11.23
CA LYS A 206 -11.63 1.56 -10.70
C LYS A 206 -12.59 2.25 -11.62
N THR A 207 -13.69 1.58 -11.92
CA THR A 207 -14.90 2.21 -12.43
C THR A 207 -15.91 2.31 -11.30
N TYR A 208 -16.51 3.47 -11.09
CA TYR A 208 -17.50 3.70 -10.04
C TYR A 208 -18.69 4.49 -10.54
N VAL A 209 -19.81 4.33 -9.83
CA VAL A 209 -21.08 5.00 -10.11
C VAL A 209 -21.04 6.50 -9.77
N CYS A 210 -21.81 7.29 -10.53
CA CYS A 210 -21.93 8.76 -10.47
C CYS A 210 -20.62 9.47 -10.83
N SER A 211 -20.71 10.75 -11.22
CA SER A 211 -19.52 11.55 -11.52
C SER A 211 -19.07 12.37 -10.31
N LEU A 212 -17.77 12.53 -10.12
CA LEU A 212 -17.21 13.51 -9.17
C LEU A 212 -17.46 14.97 -9.60
N LEU A 213 -17.95 15.19 -10.82
CA LEU A 213 -18.39 16.50 -11.31
C LEU A 213 -19.87 16.80 -10.99
N ASP A 214 -20.64 15.81 -10.57
CA ASP A 214 -22.03 16.01 -10.17
C ASP A 214 -22.11 16.73 -8.82
N PRO A 215 -23.22 17.42 -8.48
CA PRO A 215 -23.44 17.94 -7.13
C PRO A 215 -23.47 16.79 -6.11
N TRP A 216 -22.74 16.96 -5.00
CA TRP A 216 -22.76 16.05 -3.86
C TRP A 216 -22.73 16.84 -2.53
N PRO A 217 -23.33 16.30 -1.45
CA PRO A 217 -24.12 15.06 -1.43
C PRO A 217 -25.45 15.20 -2.19
N TYR A 218 -26.06 14.07 -2.57
CA TYR A 218 -27.39 14.02 -3.19
C TYR A 218 -28.34 13.12 -2.38
N THR A 219 -29.65 13.29 -2.57
CA THR A 219 -30.67 12.57 -1.81
C THR A 219 -31.31 11.47 -2.64
N LEU A 220 -31.31 10.25 -2.11
CA LEU A 220 -32.17 9.15 -2.57
C LEU A 220 -33.48 9.21 -1.77
N LYS A 221 -34.62 9.37 -2.45
CA LYS A 221 -35.91 9.57 -1.79
C LYS A 221 -36.40 8.32 -1.09
N LYS A 222 -37.00 8.49 0.08
CA LYS A 222 -37.60 7.40 0.87
C LYS A 222 -38.57 6.57 0.03
N GLY A 223 -38.41 5.25 0.07
CA GLY A 223 -39.31 4.30 -0.57
C GLY A 223 -39.19 4.20 -2.10
N GLU A 224 -38.47 5.12 -2.77
CA GLU A 224 -38.24 5.06 -4.21
C GLU A 224 -37.12 4.06 -4.51
N ALA A 225 -37.50 2.89 -5.04
CA ALA A 225 -36.54 1.85 -5.38
C ALA A 225 -35.77 2.19 -6.65
N PHE A 226 -34.49 1.85 -6.69
CA PHE A 226 -33.65 1.97 -7.88
C PHE A 226 -32.84 0.69 -8.09
N THR A 227 -32.51 0.39 -9.35
CA THR A 227 -31.80 -0.85 -9.70
C THR A 227 -30.56 -0.53 -10.52
N GLN A 228 -29.45 -1.19 -10.17
CA GLN A 228 -28.21 -1.18 -10.93
C GLN A 228 -27.82 -2.62 -11.29
N THR A 229 -27.18 -2.81 -12.44
CA THR A 229 -26.69 -4.11 -12.88
C THR A 229 -25.32 -3.98 -13.53
N ILE A 230 -24.40 -4.85 -13.12
CA ILE A 230 -23.14 -5.08 -13.82
C ILE A 230 -23.21 -6.42 -14.53
N THR A 231 -23.01 -6.41 -15.84
CA THR A 231 -22.96 -7.64 -16.65
C THR A 231 -21.59 -7.79 -17.29
N VAL A 232 -20.91 -8.88 -17.00
CA VAL A 232 -19.63 -9.26 -17.59
C VAL A 232 -19.87 -10.38 -18.59
N THR A 233 -19.53 -10.12 -19.85
CA THR A 233 -19.58 -11.13 -20.93
C THR A 233 -18.18 -11.41 -21.41
N ILE A 234 -17.78 -12.68 -21.36
CA ILE A 234 -16.44 -13.15 -21.73
C ILE A 234 -16.57 -14.03 -22.97
N GLU A 235 -15.86 -13.64 -24.02
CA GLU A 235 -15.94 -14.26 -25.34
C GLU A 235 -14.55 -14.72 -25.82
N GLY A 236 -14.56 -15.73 -26.67
CA GLY A 236 -13.36 -16.29 -27.27
C GLY A 236 -12.74 -17.44 -26.48
N LYS A 237 -11.56 -17.87 -26.94
CA LYS A 237 -10.78 -18.94 -26.33
C LYS A 237 -9.33 -18.47 -26.28
N PRO A 238 -8.60 -18.72 -25.17
CA PRO A 238 -7.19 -18.38 -25.10
C PRO A 238 -6.45 -19.02 -26.28
N ALA A 239 -5.59 -18.26 -26.95
CA ALA A 239 -4.69 -18.84 -27.93
C ALA A 239 -3.93 -20.03 -27.32
N ALA A 240 -3.80 -21.13 -28.07
CA ALA A 240 -3.04 -22.28 -27.61
C ALA A 240 -1.62 -21.82 -27.26
N LYS A 241 -1.24 -21.91 -25.98
CA LYS A 241 0.13 -21.57 -25.56
C LYS A 241 1.08 -22.51 -26.31
N LYS A 242 1.91 -21.98 -27.20
CA LYS A 242 3.11 -22.70 -27.67
C LYS A 242 4.00 -22.94 -26.43
N GLY A 243 4.01 -24.17 -25.92
CA GLY A 243 5.10 -24.71 -25.11
C GLY A 243 5.46 -24.00 -23.80
N ALA A 244 4.56 -23.26 -23.13
CA ALA A 244 4.81 -22.90 -21.74
C ALA A 244 4.53 -24.12 -20.87
N ARG A 245 5.57 -24.92 -20.59
CA ARG A 245 5.53 -25.96 -19.55
C ARG A 245 4.90 -25.30 -18.31
N ALA A 246 3.76 -25.80 -17.85
CA ALA A 246 3.25 -25.40 -16.55
C ALA A 246 4.38 -25.73 -15.56
N ALA A 247 5.11 -24.72 -15.09
CA ALA A 247 6.15 -24.94 -14.11
C ALA A 247 5.45 -25.56 -12.90
N SER A 248 5.69 -26.85 -12.70
CA SER A 248 5.12 -27.59 -11.58
C SER A 248 5.88 -27.14 -10.32
N GLY A 249 5.38 -26.06 -9.72
CA GLY A 249 5.87 -25.48 -8.48
C GLY A 249 6.19 -23.99 -8.59
N LEU A 250 5.97 -23.31 -7.47
CA LEU A 250 6.38 -21.93 -7.22
C LEU A 250 7.91 -21.86 -7.15
N GLY A 251 8.52 -20.92 -7.86
CA GLY A 251 9.97 -20.80 -7.94
C GLY A 251 10.46 -19.35 -7.94
N VAL A 252 11.67 -19.15 -7.44
CA VAL A 252 12.42 -17.88 -7.52
C VAL A 252 13.77 -18.16 -8.15
N ASP A 253 14.04 -17.47 -9.26
CA ASP A 253 15.31 -17.55 -9.97
C ASP A 253 16.20 -16.34 -9.64
N VAL A 254 17.40 -16.62 -9.14
CA VAL A 254 18.38 -15.60 -8.74
C VAL A 254 19.46 -15.45 -9.81
N GLY A 255 19.33 -14.41 -10.62
CA GLY A 255 20.22 -14.12 -11.73
C GLY A 255 21.50 -13.36 -11.35
N GLY A 256 22.12 -12.75 -12.36
CA GLY A 256 23.31 -11.91 -12.21
C GLY A 256 23.03 -10.55 -11.56
N VAL A 257 24.09 -9.77 -11.38
CA VAL A 257 24.02 -8.40 -10.84
C VAL A 257 23.31 -7.46 -11.82
N LYS A 258 22.34 -6.70 -11.34
CA LYS A 258 21.54 -5.75 -12.11
C LYS A 258 21.08 -4.57 -11.24
N GLY A 259 21.93 -3.57 -11.08
CA GLY A 259 21.65 -2.37 -10.27
C GLY A 259 22.13 -2.51 -8.83
N MET A 260 21.64 -1.62 -7.97
CA MET A 260 22.08 -1.48 -6.59
C MET A 260 20.88 -1.61 -5.63
N ILE A 261 21.13 -2.04 -4.41
CA ILE A 261 20.17 -1.90 -3.31
C ILE A 261 20.15 -0.42 -2.90
N PRO A 262 18.98 0.23 -2.77
CA PRO A 262 18.89 1.63 -2.34
C PRO A 262 19.47 1.79 -0.94
N ALA A 263 19.86 3.01 -0.58
CA ALA A 263 20.11 3.35 0.82
C ALA A 263 18.82 3.14 1.64
N ILE A 264 18.89 2.40 2.74
CA ILE A 264 17.72 2.05 3.54
C ILE A 264 17.72 2.82 4.86
N GLY A 265 16.65 3.57 5.09
CA GLY A 265 16.45 4.37 6.29
C GLY A 265 15.16 4.04 7.04
N VAL A 266 14.95 4.74 8.14
CA VAL A 266 13.77 4.61 9.00
C VAL A 266 13.32 5.97 9.53
N GLY A 267 12.01 6.14 9.74
CA GLY A 267 11.45 7.39 10.23
C GLY A 267 11.64 7.62 11.72
N VAL A 268 11.76 8.88 12.11
CA VAL A 268 11.66 9.36 13.49
C VAL A 268 10.67 10.53 13.52
N PRO A 269 9.36 10.26 13.69
CA PRO A 269 8.35 11.30 13.81
C PRO A 269 8.68 12.27 14.94
N MET A 270 8.29 13.54 14.80
CA MET A 270 8.57 14.58 15.80
C MET A 270 8.07 14.20 17.20
N ALA A 271 6.85 13.67 17.27
CA ALA A 271 6.23 13.23 18.52
C ALA A 271 6.92 12.01 19.17
N GLU A 272 7.72 11.27 18.39
CA GLU A 272 8.44 10.08 18.84
C GLU A 272 9.90 10.36 19.20
N ALA A 273 10.41 11.58 19.01
CA ALA A 273 11.84 11.89 19.11
C ALA A 273 12.46 11.45 20.47
N ALA A 274 11.81 11.79 21.59
CA ALA A 274 12.28 11.40 22.92
C ALA A 274 12.18 9.88 23.17
N HIS A 275 11.13 9.24 22.66
CA HIS A 275 10.94 7.80 22.77
C HIS A 275 11.95 7.01 21.95
N ALA A 276 12.26 7.50 20.75
CA ALA A 276 13.31 6.97 19.89
C ALA A 276 14.67 7.08 20.57
N LEU A 277 14.99 8.23 21.17
CA LEU A 277 16.25 8.43 21.88
C LEU A 277 16.42 7.45 23.05
N ALA A 278 15.35 7.16 23.79
CA ALA A 278 15.35 6.14 24.85
C ALA A 278 15.62 4.71 24.33
N LYS A 279 15.57 4.49 23.01
CA LYS A 279 15.83 3.23 22.31
C LYS A 279 17.04 3.30 21.39
N ALA A 280 17.91 4.30 21.55
CA ALA A 280 19.03 4.56 20.65
C ALA A 280 19.97 3.36 20.45
N ASP A 281 20.19 2.49 21.45
CA ASP A 281 21.04 1.30 21.27
C ASP A 281 20.45 0.31 20.27
N LEU A 282 19.13 0.10 20.28
CA LEU A 282 18.45 -0.74 19.30
C LEU A 282 18.41 -0.09 17.91
N ILE A 283 18.38 1.24 17.85
CA ILE A 283 18.45 1.99 16.59
C ILE A 283 19.87 1.90 16.01
N ALA A 284 20.91 2.02 16.84
CA ALA A 284 22.30 1.86 16.43
C ALA A 284 22.55 0.42 15.93
N ALA A 285 22.02 -0.59 16.63
CA ALA A 285 22.11 -1.99 16.20
C ALA A 285 21.34 -2.30 14.91
N MET A 286 20.33 -1.49 14.55
CA MET A 286 19.65 -1.62 13.27
C MET A 286 20.54 -1.19 12.09
N ASP A 287 21.52 -0.32 12.34
CA ASP A 287 22.49 0.15 11.35
C ASP A 287 21.83 0.71 10.07
N ALA A 288 20.72 1.44 10.24
CA ALA A 288 20.04 2.12 9.15
C ALA A 288 20.94 3.22 8.57
N ASN A 289 20.98 3.33 7.23
CA ASN A 289 21.83 4.32 6.56
C ASN A 289 21.47 5.76 6.94
N HIS A 290 20.17 6.04 7.10
CA HIS A 290 19.67 7.35 7.47
C HIS A 290 18.41 7.28 8.35
N LEU A 291 18.27 8.27 9.21
CA LEU A 291 17.07 8.57 9.99
C LEU A 291 16.32 9.72 9.32
N VAL A 292 15.03 9.52 9.04
CA VAL A 292 14.18 10.60 8.53
C VAL A 292 13.45 11.27 9.69
N CYS A 293 13.99 12.40 10.12
CA CYS A 293 13.54 13.17 11.27
C CYS A 293 12.52 14.22 10.85
N GLN A 294 11.40 14.36 11.55
CA GLN A 294 10.38 15.37 11.19
C GLN A 294 10.40 16.57 12.14
N ILE A 295 10.27 17.77 11.57
CA ILE A 295 9.87 18.99 12.27
C ILE A 295 8.63 19.57 11.59
N ASP A 296 7.56 19.70 12.37
CA ASP A 296 6.33 20.35 11.94
C ASP A 296 6.26 21.75 12.55
N GLY A 297 6.35 22.78 11.70
CA GLY A 297 6.35 24.18 12.13
C GLY A 297 5.06 24.62 12.82
N ARG A 298 3.99 23.81 12.75
CA ARG A 298 2.72 24.04 13.46
C ARG A 298 2.78 23.58 14.91
N GLN A 299 3.69 22.66 15.24
CA GLN A 299 3.82 22.05 16.55
C GLN A 299 4.83 22.81 17.42
N LYS A 300 4.64 22.70 18.73
CA LYS A 300 5.61 23.18 19.73
C LYS A 300 6.74 22.17 19.89
N ASN A 301 7.77 22.51 20.67
CA ASN A 301 8.87 21.63 21.06
C ASN A 301 9.83 21.21 19.93
N GLN A 302 9.98 22.08 18.93
CA GLN A 302 10.87 21.85 17.78
C GLN A 302 12.33 21.70 18.20
N ARG A 303 12.75 22.46 19.22
CA ARG A 303 14.11 22.43 19.77
C ARG A 303 14.41 21.12 20.48
N GLU A 304 13.48 20.63 21.28
CA GLU A 304 13.60 19.39 22.04
C GLU A 304 13.68 18.19 21.09
N ALA A 305 12.82 18.16 20.06
CA ALA A 305 12.91 17.14 19.01
C ALA A 305 14.25 17.21 18.27
N ALA A 306 14.71 18.42 17.89
CA ALA A 306 16.00 18.62 17.24
C ALA A 306 17.19 18.14 18.09
N ALA A 307 17.18 18.40 19.40
CA ALA A 307 18.21 17.92 20.32
C ALA A 307 18.26 16.39 20.37
N ALA A 308 17.08 15.73 20.41
CA ALA A 308 17.00 14.29 20.35
C ALA A 308 17.48 13.72 19.01
N PHE A 309 17.19 14.38 17.88
CA PHE A 309 17.70 13.98 16.57
C PHE A 309 19.22 14.10 16.46
N ARG A 310 19.81 15.17 17.02
CA ARG A 310 21.27 15.33 17.12
C ARG A 310 21.90 14.16 17.89
N GLU A 311 21.40 13.86 19.08
CA GLU A 311 21.95 12.78 19.91
C GLU A 311 21.76 11.40 19.25
N LEU A 312 20.61 11.15 18.62
CA LEU A 312 20.39 9.94 17.82
C LEU A 312 21.41 9.82 16.69
N ARG A 313 21.67 10.90 15.95
CA ARG A 313 22.68 10.93 14.88
C ARG A 313 24.07 10.59 15.43
N GLU A 314 24.46 11.18 16.55
CA GLU A 314 25.76 10.93 17.20
C GLU A 314 25.92 9.50 17.69
N ARG A 315 24.87 8.92 18.29
CA ARG A 315 24.92 7.55 18.85
C ARG A 315 24.84 6.45 17.80
N THR A 316 24.15 6.70 16.69
CA THR A 316 23.92 5.71 15.65
C THR A 316 24.91 5.83 14.50
N GLY A 317 25.50 7.02 14.28
CA GLY A 317 26.31 7.31 13.11
C GLY A 317 25.51 7.41 11.79
N ALA A 318 24.19 7.23 11.83
CA ALA A 318 23.33 7.31 10.66
C ALA A 318 23.24 8.75 10.14
N LEU A 319 23.07 8.93 8.83
CA LEU A 319 22.76 10.24 8.26
C LEU A 319 21.40 10.74 8.78
N SER A 320 21.22 12.05 8.87
CA SER A 320 19.97 12.64 9.33
C SER A 320 19.30 13.46 8.24
N PHE A 321 18.19 12.96 7.72
CA PHE A 321 17.38 13.62 6.71
C PHE A 321 16.21 14.30 7.41
N LEU A 322 16.21 15.63 7.44
CA LEU A 322 15.18 16.41 8.12
C LEU A 322 14.04 16.79 7.18
N GLU A 323 12.83 16.35 7.50
CA GLU A 323 11.61 16.83 6.87
C GLU A 323 11.06 18.06 7.62
N ILE A 324 10.79 19.14 6.89
CA ILE A 324 10.23 20.39 7.41
C ILE A 324 8.84 20.60 6.80
N VAL A 325 7.82 20.71 7.66
CA VAL A 325 6.47 21.13 7.27
C VAL A 325 6.26 22.59 7.66
N LEU A 326 6.13 23.46 6.67
CA LEU A 326 5.83 24.88 6.87
C LEU A 326 4.34 25.12 7.18
N PRO A 327 3.99 25.98 8.14
CA PRO A 327 2.60 26.35 8.43
C PRO A 327 1.86 27.02 7.27
N ALA A 328 2.57 27.60 6.29
CA ALA A 328 2.00 28.36 5.17
C ALA A 328 1.13 29.55 5.61
N LYS A 329 1.54 30.23 6.67
CA LYS A 329 0.87 31.44 7.19
C LYS A 329 1.64 32.72 6.87
N LYS A 330 2.92 32.58 6.54
CA LYS A 330 3.85 33.67 6.24
C LYS A 330 4.78 33.28 5.09
N PRO A 331 5.53 34.23 4.49
CA PRO A 331 6.53 33.91 3.48
C PRO A 331 7.51 32.83 3.97
N ALA A 332 7.91 31.92 3.08
CA ALA A 332 8.81 30.80 3.43
C ALA A 332 10.10 31.27 4.12
N ALA A 333 10.62 32.43 3.72
CA ALA A 333 11.79 33.06 4.32
C ALA A 333 11.66 33.25 5.84
N GLU A 334 10.49 33.63 6.34
CA GLU A 334 10.27 33.83 7.79
C GLU A 334 10.08 32.49 8.51
N GLU A 335 9.26 31.60 7.94
CA GLU A 335 8.91 30.33 8.58
C GLU A 335 10.13 29.39 8.67
N VAL A 336 10.94 29.31 7.60
CA VAL A 336 12.18 28.53 7.61
C VAL A 336 13.21 29.13 8.58
N ALA A 337 13.35 30.46 8.63
CA ALA A 337 14.27 31.11 9.57
C ALA A 337 13.90 30.85 11.04
N ALA A 338 12.60 30.80 11.35
CA ALA A 338 12.11 30.47 12.69
C ALA A 338 12.48 29.03 13.08
N ILE A 339 12.26 28.06 12.19
CA ILE A 339 12.66 26.65 12.43
C ILE A 339 14.18 26.53 12.53
N ALA A 340 14.93 27.20 11.64
CA ALA A 340 16.39 27.20 11.67
C ALA A 340 16.97 27.76 12.96
N LYS A 341 16.32 28.76 13.58
CA LYS A 341 16.69 29.27 14.90
C LYS A 341 16.61 28.17 15.98
N GLU A 342 15.55 27.37 15.98
CA GLU A 342 15.38 26.29 16.95
C GLU A 342 16.38 25.15 16.72
N LEU A 343 16.66 24.80 15.46
CA LEU A 343 17.68 23.79 15.12
C LEU A 343 19.09 24.23 15.55
N ARG A 344 19.45 25.51 15.32
CA ARG A 344 20.72 26.09 15.80
C ARG A 344 20.81 26.12 17.32
N ALA A 345 19.73 26.46 18.01
CA ALA A 345 19.69 26.42 19.48
C ALA A 345 19.86 25.00 20.04
N ALA A 346 19.52 23.98 19.27
CA ALA A 346 19.75 22.57 19.57
C ALA A 346 21.08 22.03 19.01
N ASP A 347 21.91 22.83 18.36
CA ASP A 347 23.12 22.41 17.62
C ASP A 347 22.89 21.20 16.69
N TYR A 348 21.71 21.13 16.08
CA TYR A 348 21.36 20.04 15.16
C TYR A 348 21.63 20.45 13.72
N LYS A 349 22.45 19.65 13.03
CA LYS A 349 22.86 19.86 11.64
C LYS A 349 22.44 18.66 10.80
N PRO A 350 21.35 18.76 10.02
CA PRO A 350 20.91 17.67 9.16
C PRO A 350 21.81 17.53 7.93
N ASP A 351 21.96 16.29 7.44
CA ASP A 351 22.73 15.96 6.23
C ASP A 351 21.93 16.25 4.94
N ALA A 352 20.60 16.18 5.04
CA ALA A 352 19.68 16.59 3.98
C ALA A 352 18.41 17.22 4.58
N ILE A 353 17.75 18.10 3.84
CA ILE A 353 16.44 18.68 4.21
C ILE A 353 15.43 18.41 3.11
N VAL A 354 14.24 17.91 3.47
CA VAL A 354 13.05 17.93 2.61
C VAL A 354 12.11 19.01 3.12
N VAL A 355 11.72 19.96 2.27
CA VAL A 355 10.79 21.03 2.66
C VAL A 355 9.46 20.92 1.94
N THR A 356 8.38 21.05 2.69
CA THR A 356 7.02 21.12 2.17
C THR A 356 6.18 22.10 2.99
N GLN A 357 4.93 22.31 2.59
CA GLN A 357 3.98 23.14 3.32
C GLN A 357 2.70 22.36 3.69
N VAL A 358 1.98 22.83 4.71
CA VAL A 358 0.79 22.13 5.24
C VAL A 358 -0.28 21.82 4.18
N HIS A 359 -0.45 22.68 3.18
CA HIS A 359 -1.44 22.46 2.12
C HIS A 359 -1.05 21.30 1.19
N ASP A 360 0.25 20.99 1.08
CA ASP A 360 0.73 19.84 0.28
C ASP A 360 0.52 18.50 1.01
N LEU A 361 0.14 18.54 2.29
CA LEU A 361 -0.32 17.36 3.03
C LEU A 361 -1.78 17.01 2.75
N LYS A 362 -2.51 17.86 2.01
CA LYS A 362 -3.92 17.64 1.65
C LYS A 362 -4.08 17.40 0.15
N SER A 363 -5.09 16.60 -0.17
CA SER A 363 -5.43 16.26 -1.53
C SER A 363 -6.34 17.31 -2.15
N PHE A 364 -5.94 17.83 -3.31
CA PHE A 364 -6.77 18.68 -4.18
C PHE A 364 -6.91 17.99 -5.52
N GLN A 365 -8.07 18.12 -6.17
CA GLN A 365 -8.18 17.69 -7.57
C GLN A 365 -7.28 18.56 -8.44
N PRO A 366 -6.77 18.07 -9.59
CA PRO A 366 -5.83 18.81 -10.44
C PRO A 366 -6.28 20.23 -10.80
N ASN A 367 -7.59 20.45 -10.93
CA ASN A 367 -8.17 21.73 -11.36
C ASN A 367 -8.84 22.52 -10.23
N THR A 368 -8.68 22.12 -8.97
CA THR A 368 -9.26 22.84 -7.83
C THR A 368 -8.29 23.92 -7.33
N PRO A 369 -8.78 25.15 -7.07
CA PRO A 369 -7.97 26.19 -6.44
C PRO A 369 -7.38 25.70 -5.12
N ARG A 370 -6.10 25.98 -4.90
CA ARG A 370 -5.40 25.68 -3.65
C ARG A 370 -5.37 26.93 -2.76
N PRO A 371 -5.38 26.77 -1.43
CA PRO A 371 -5.10 27.87 -0.52
C PRO A 371 -3.75 28.50 -0.85
N TRP A 372 -3.59 29.77 -0.48
CA TRP A 372 -2.29 30.41 -0.58
C TRP A 372 -1.25 29.68 0.28
N GLY A 373 -0.04 29.58 -0.23
CA GLY A 373 1.14 29.12 0.49
C GLY A 373 2.39 29.35 -0.38
N PRO A 374 3.60 29.25 0.19
CA PRO A 374 4.81 29.50 -0.56
C PRO A 374 4.99 28.50 -1.70
N SER A 375 5.50 28.99 -2.83
CA SER A 375 5.93 28.18 -3.97
C SER A 375 7.11 27.28 -3.62
N TYR A 376 7.38 26.28 -4.47
CA TYR A 376 8.53 25.40 -4.29
C TYR A 376 9.85 26.17 -4.35
N GLU A 377 9.95 27.15 -5.24
CA GLU A 377 11.10 28.03 -5.43
C GLU A 377 11.35 28.91 -4.20
N GLU A 378 10.30 29.51 -3.61
CA GLU A 378 10.42 30.30 -2.38
C GLU A 378 10.84 29.44 -1.19
N MET A 379 10.28 28.24 -1.05
CA MET A 379 10.69 27.29 -0.01
C MET A 379 12.15 26.87 -0.19
N ALA A 380 12.55 26.54 -1.41
CA ALA A 380 13.92 26.12 -1.71
C ALA A 380 14.93 27.25 -1.44
N ALA A 381 14.64 28.48 -1.90
CA ALA A 381 15.48 29.65 -1.65
C ALA A 381 15.63 29.94 -0.15
N ALA A 382 14.54 29.83 0.62
CA ALA A 382 14.57 30.03 2.07
C ALA A 382 15.45 28.99 2.77
N VAL A 383 15.36 27.71 2.40
CA VAL A 383 16.21 26.65 2.99
C VAL A 383 17.67 26.85 2.60
N ARG A 384 17.99 27.15 1.34
CA ARG A 384 19.36 27.39 0.91
C ARG A 384 20.02 28.57 1.62
N ARG A 385 19.24 29.59 1.99
CA ARG A 385 19.74 30.74 2.77
C ARG A 385 20.08 30.35 4.21
N GLU A 386 19.20 29.60 4.88
CA GLU A 386 19.41 29.22 6.29
C GLU A 386 20.37 28.04 6.47
N PHE A 387 20.51 27.19 5.45
CA PHE A 387 21.35 25.98 5.43
C PHE A 387 22.19 25.91 4.16
N PRO A 388 23.23 26.76 4.00
CA PRO A 388 24.08 26.75 2.82
C PRO A 388 24.73 25.37 2.61
N GLY A 389 24.65 24.84 1.38
CA GLY A 389 25.28 23.57 1.00
C GLY A 389 24.53 22.30 1.42
N VAL A 390 23.43 22.39 2.16
CA VAL A 390 22.63 21.19 2.51
C VAL A 390 22.03 20.55 1.26
N THR A 391 21.99 19.22 1.20
CA THR A 391 21.25 18.52 0.14
C THR A 391 19.76 18.79 0.32
N LEU A 392 19.11 19.33 -0.70
CA LEU A 392 17.74 19.83 -0.60
C LEU A 392 16.76 18.98 -1.42
N GLY A 393 15.83 18.32 -0.76
CA GLY A 393 14.74 17.57 -1.35
C GLY A 393 13.40 18.30 -1.35
N GLY A 394 12.55 17.91 -2.28
CA GLY A 394 11.16 18.35 -2.38
C GLY A 394 10.23 17.20 -2.73
N GLY A 395 8.97 17.53 -3.02
CA GLY A 395 7.93 16.53 -3.29
C GLY A 395 6.86 16.57 -2.22
N MET A 396 6.38 15.38 -1.83
CA MET A 396 5.21 15.23 -0.98
C MET A 396 5.50 14.35 0.22
N LEU A 397 5.29 14.87 1.44
CA LEU A 397 5.31 14.00 2.63
C LEU A 397 4.01 13.19 2.79
N SER A 398 3.00 13.50 1.97
CA SER A 398 1.78 12.73 1.71
C SER A 398 2.05 11.64 0.65
N PHE A 399 1.05 11.23 -0.14
CA PHE A 399 1.16 10.06 -1.02
C PHE A 399 1.59 10.42 -2.44
N PHE A 400 1.87 9.39 -3.24
CA PHE A 400 2.10 9.55 -4.68
C PHE A 400 0.96 10.30 -5.38
N THR A 401 -0.30 10.10 -4.98
CA THR A 401 -1.45 10.85 -5.50
C THR A 401 -1.20 12.35 -5.50
N GLU A 402 -0.77 12.91 -4.37
CA GLU A 402 -0.55 14.34 -4.23
C GLU A 402 0.61 14.80 -5.10
N LEU A 403 1.69 14.01 -5.19
CA LEU A 403 2.83 14.31 -6.06
C LEU A 403 2.40 14.33 -7.53
N ASN A 404 1.58 13.36 -7.94
CA ASN A 404 1.07 13.25 -9.30
C ASN A 404 0.13 14.41 -9.65
N ARG A 405 -0.62 14.92 -8.68
CA ARG A 405 -1.56 16.05 -8.87
C ARG A 405 -0.90 17.42 -8.78
N LYS A 406 0.26 17.54 -8.12
CA LYS A 406 1.11 18.74 -8.10
C LYS A 406 2.57 18.34 -8.32
N PRO A 407 2.96 18.06 -9.57
CA PRO A 407 4.34 17.75 -9.91
C PRO A 407 5.30 18.86 -9.47
N VAL A 408 6.49 18.46 -9.04
CA VAL A 408 7.53 19.39 -8.62
C VAL A 408 8.24 20.00 -9.85
N PRO A 409 8.52 21.32 -9.88
CA PRO A 409 9.27 21.95 -10.95
C PRO A 409 10.69 21.37 -11.06
N LYS A 410 11.17 21.24 -12.31
CA LYS A 410 12.52 20.72 -12.58
C LYS A 410 13.59 21.69 -12.11
N GLY A 411 14.67 21.17 -11.53
CA GLY A 411 15.85 21.95 -11.14
C GLY A 411 15.72 22.73 -9.84
N VAL A 412 14.60 22.62 -9.12
CA VAL A 412 14.41 23.29 -7.81
C VAL A 412 15.02 22.50 -6.66
N PHE A 413 14.92 21.17 -6.72
CA PHE A 413 15.39 20.27 -5.66
C PHE A 413 16.45 19.31 -6.19
N ASP A 414 17.39 18.95 -5.33
CA ASP A 414 18.45 17.97 -5.58
C ASP A 414 17.91 16.55 -5.66
N PHE A 415 16.74 16.28 -5.06
CA PHE A 415 16.03 15.01 -5.14
C PHE A 415 14.53 15.19 -4.90
N ILE A 416 13.74 14.19 -5.33
CA ILE A 416 12.29 14.17 -5.12
C ILE A 416 11.91 12.96 -4.27
N THR A 417 11.04 13.18 -3.29
CA THR A 417 10.48 12.11 -2.44
C THR A 417 8.96 12.13 -2.43
N HIS A 418 8.39 10.96 -2.18
CA HIS A 418 7.01 10.84 -1.72
C HIS A 418 6.83 9.65 -0.79
N THR A 419 5.68 9.54 -0.12
CA THR A 419 5.32 8.33 0.64
C THR A 419 4.26 7.51 -0.09
N VAL A 420 3.97 6.33 0.45
CA VAL A 420 2.89 5.46 0.02
C VAL A 420 2.18 4.85 1.23
N CYS A 421 0.89 4.54 1.09
CA CYS A 421 0.06 3.97 2.16
C CYS A 421 -0.91 2.94 1.58
N PRO A 422 -0.91 1.68 2.05
CA PRO A 422 -1.68 0.61 1.42
C PRO A 422 -3.12 0.46 1.96
N ILE A 423 -3.55 1.32 2.89
CA ILE A 423 -4.86 1.23 3.58
C ILE A 423 -5.77 2.42 3.26
N VAL A 424 -5.68 3.00 2.06
CA VAL A 424 -6.51 4.16 1.69
C VAL A 424 -7.96 3.74 1.45
N HIS A 425 -8.19 2.79 0.53
CA HIS A 425 -9.54 2.41 0.11
C HIS A 425 -10.05 1.13 0.75
N ALA A 426 -9.15 0.17 1.04
CA ALA A 426 -9.47 -1.08 1.68
C ALA A 426 -8.35 -1.46 2.65
N ALA A 427 -8.73 -1.95 3.83
CA ALA A 427 -7.79 -2.34 4.87
C ALA A 427 -7.80 -3.84 5.15
N ASP A 428 -8.52 -4.67 4.39
CA ASP A 428 -8.43 -6.13 4.53
C ASP A 428 -7.04 -6.65 4.11
N ASP A 429 -6.67 -7.85 4.57
CA ASP A 429 -5.31 -8.37 4.47
C ASP A 429 -4.88 -8.63 3.01
N ILE A 430 -5.83 -9.09 2.18
CA ILE A 430 -5.60 -9.31 0.76
C ILE A 430 -5.32 -7.99 0.07
N SER A 431 -6.21 -7.01 0.21
CA SER A 431 -6.07 -5.72 -0.49
C SER A 431 -4.75 -5.02 -0.15
N VAL A 432 -4.31 -5.08 1.10
CA VAL A 432 -3.03 -4.47 1.52
C VAL A 432 -1.83 -5.13 0.84
N MET A 433 -1.79 -6.47 0.74
CA MET A 433 -0.70 -7.15 0.03
C MET A 433 -0.71 -6.90 -1.48
N GLU A 434 -1.91 -6.83 -2.07
CA GLU A 434 -2.08 -6.54 -3.50
C GLU A 434 -1.49 -5.18 -3.89
N THR A 435 -1.48 -4.20 -2.99
CA THR A 435 -0.95 -2.85 -3.29
C THR A 435 0.48 -2.85 -3.84
N LEU A 436 1.28 -3.88 -3.50
CA LEU A 436 2.63 -4.06 -4.03
C LEU A 436 2.66 -4.21 -5.57
N GLU A 437 1.58 -4.70 -6.18
CA GLU A 437 1.45 -4.85 -7.63
C GLU A 437 1.45 -3.50 -8.36
N SER A 438 1.07 -2.40 -7.69
CA SER A 438 1.01 -1.06 -8.29
C SER A 438 2.37 -0.36 -8.38
N LEU A 439 3.33 -0.77 -7.56
CA LEU A 439 4.61 -0.08 -7.37
C LEU A 439 5.39 0.14 -8.67
N PRO A 440 5.49 -0.82 -9.62
CA PRO A 440 6.14 -0.57 -10.90
C PRO A 440 5.52 0.60 -11.68
N SER A 441 4.19 0.79 -11.59
CA SER A 441 3.51 1.91 -12.26
C SER A 441 3.78 3.24 -11.56
N ILE A 442 3.83 3.24 -10.23
CA ILE A 442 4.19 4.42 -9.43
C ILE A 442 5.61 4.86 -9.81
N ILE A 443 6.58 3.93 -9.76
CA ILE A 443 7.98 4.20 -10.08
C ILE A 443 8.12 4.74 -11.51
N ALA A 444 7.48 4.09 -12.49
CA ALA A 444 7.53 4.52 -13.88
C ALA A 444 6.91 5.92 -14.07
N SER A 445 5.83 6.23 -13.36
CA SER A 445 5.15 7.53 -13.45
C SER A 445 5.97 8.63 -12.79
N THR A 446 6.57 8.37 -11.63
CA THR A 446 7.48 9.32 -10.97
C THR A 446 8.71 9.58 -11.84
N ARG A 447 9.35 8.54 -12.40
CA ARG A 447 10.49 8.70 -13.31
C ARG A 447 10.12 9.49 -14.58
N ASN A 448 8.91 9.29 -15.11
CA ASN A 448 8.41 10.09 -16.23
C ASN A 448 8.24 11.57 -15.86
N MET A 449 7.86 11.86 -14.61
CA MET A 449 7.66 13.22 -14.09
C MET A 449 8.98 13.96 -13.82
N ILE A 450 9.89 13.33 -13.08
CA ILE A 450 11.10 13.99 -12.55
C ILE A 450 12.33 13.84 -13.46
N GLY A 451 12.26 12.96 -14.47
CA GLY A 451 13.39 12.59 -15.32
C GLY A 451 14.22 11.44 -14.76
N LYS A 452 15.18 10.97 -15.57
CA LYS A 452 16.04 9.83 -15.23
C LYS A 452 17.18 10.19 -14.27
N ASP A 453 17.64 11.44 -14.31
CA ASP A 453 18.87 11.88 -13.63
C ASP A 453 18.60 12.48 -12.25
N THR A 454 17.35 12.88 -11.97
CA THR A 454 16.95 13.38 -10.64
C THR A 454 16.90 12.22 -9.65
N PRO A 455 17.65 12.25 -8.54
CA PRO A 455 17.56 11.25 -7.49
C PRO A 455 16.13 11.10 -6.98
N TYR A 456 15.71 9.85 -6.81
CA TYR A 456 14.35 9.48 -6.43
C TYR A 456 14.38 8.70 -5.13
N LEU A 457 13.82 9.33 -4.10
CA LEU A 457 13.69 8.78 -2.77
C LEU A 457 12.24 8.41 -2.46
N LEU A 458 12.06 7.53 -1.48
CA LEU A 458 10.76 7.21 -0.93
C LEU A 458 10.78 7.32 0.60
N GLY A 459 9.70 7.87 1.15
CA GLY A 459 9.26 7.60 2.51
C GLY A 459 9.63 8.68 3.53
N PRO A 460 9.38 8.40 4.82
CA PRO A 460 9.04 7.07 5.37
C PRO A 460 7.66 6.56 4.94
N SER A 461 7.60 5.31 4.48
CA SER A 461 6.33 4.63 4.11
C SER A 461 6.05 3.44 5.01
N SER A 462 4.78 3.21 5.34
CA SER A 462 4.35 2.19 6.29
C SER A 462 2.94 1.69 5.99
N ILE A 463 2.54 0.58 6.63
CA ILE A 463 1.14 0.13 6.57
C ILE A 463 0.21 1.15 7.26
N PRO A 464 0.46 1.58 8.52
CA PRO A 464 -0.35 2.63 9.11
C PRO A 464 -0.12 3.97 8.40
N CYS A 465 -1.17 4.78 8.38
CA CYS A 465 -1.24 6.06 7.69
C CYS A 465 -0.49 7.14 8.47
N ARG A 466 0.53 7.75 7.87
CA ARG A 466 1.31 8.80 8.54
C ARG A 466 0.52 10.10 8.74
N ASP A 467 -0.21 10.50 7.71
CA ASP A 467 -1.14 11.62 7.71
C ASP A 467 -2.28 11.30 6.74
N ASN A 468 -3.45 11.92 6.92
CA ASN A 468 -4.62 11.70 6.08
C ASN A 468 -4.85 12.89 5.14
N PRO A 469 -4.52 12.79 3.82
CA PRO A 469 -4.75 13.87 2.88
C PRO A 469 -6.22 14.16 2.56
N TYR A 470 -7.13 13.24 2.92
CA TYR A 470 -8.55 13.27 2.56
C TYR A 470 -9.47 13.66 3.73
N GLY A 471 -8.93 13.73 4.94
CA GLY A 471 -9.67 14.08 6.15
C GLY A 471 -8.95 15.12 7.01
N ALA A 472 -9.64 15.63 8.03
CA ALA A 472 -9.03 16.55 8.99
C ALA A 472 -7.95 15.86 9.83
N VAL A 473 -8.23 14.62 10.24
CA VAL A 473 -7.34 13.75 11.03
C VAL A 473 -7.37 12.33 10.46
N VAL A 474 -6.44 11.49 10.91
CA VAL A 474 -6.44 10.04 10.68
C VAL A 474 -7.64 9.37 11.36
N SER A 475 -8.07 8.22 10.84
CA SER A 475 -9.17 7.44 11.41
C SER A 475 -8.78 6.88 12.78
N ALA A 476 -9.64 7.06 13.79
CA ALA A 476 -9.42 6.46 15.11
C ALA A 476 -9.51 4.93 15.05
N ASN A 477 -8.59 4.24 15.72
CA ASN A 477 -8.57 2.77 15.78
C ASN A 477 -8.34 2.21 17.21
N PRO A 478 -9.11 2.63 18.23
CA PRO A 478 -8.90 2.15 19.61
C PRO A 478 -9.16 0.65 19.78
N GLY A 479 -9.93 0.05 18.85
CA GLY A 479 -10.27 -1.38 18.86
C GLY A 479 -9.19 -2.30 18.28
N ASN A 480 -8.05 -1.76 17.83
CA ASN A 480 -6.97 -2.54 17.21
C ASN A 480 -7.45 -3.39 16.02
N SER A 481 -8.24 -2.76 15.15
CA SER A 481 -8.89 -3.35 13.96
C SER A 481 -8.14 -2.98 12.67
N ARG A 482 -8.63 -3.48 11.54
CA ARG A 482 -8.18 -3.08 10.19
C ARG A 482 -9.01 -1.89 9.72
N VAL A 483 -8.48 -0.69 9.83
CA VAL A 483 -9.23 0.56 9.57
C VAL A 483 -8.50 1.38 8.53
N CYS A 484 -9.20 1.78 7.47
CA CYS A 484 -8.61 2.62 6.43
C CYS A 484 -8.14 3.97 7.00
N LEU A 485 -6.99 4.45 6.53
CA LEU A 485 -6.41 5.75 6.91
C LEU A 485 -6.21 5.94 8.42
N ALA A 486 -6.08 4.86 9.20
CA ALA A 486 -5.68 4.92 10.60
C ALA A 486 -4.16 5.03 10.74
N ASP A 487 -3.68 5.84 11.68
CA ASP A 487 -2.25 5.96 11.99
C ASP A 487 -1.69 4.78 12.79
N MET A 488 -2.56 3.95 13.34
CA MET A 488 -2.21 2.69 13.98
C MET A 488 -2.92 1.54 13.27
N ASP A 489 -2.13 0.60 12.76
CA ASP A 489 -2.62 -0.66 12.20
C ASP A 489 -1.97 -1.85 12.94
N PRO A 490 -2.76 -2.86 13.39
CA PRO A 490 -2.23 -3.99 14.12
C PRO A 490 -1.16 -4.78 13.36
N ARG A 491 -1.24 -4.83 12.03
CA ARG A 491 -0.33 -5.62 11.20
C ARG A 491 1.10 -5.13 11.25
N GLN A 492 1.32 -3.88 11.64
CA GLN A 492 2.65 -3.32 11.91
C GLN A 492 3.46 -4.20 12.89
N ARG A 493 2.77 -4.85 13.84
CA ARG A 493 3.39 -5.69 14.88
C ARG A 493 3.47 -7.18 14.55
N GLY A 494 2.87 -7.61 13.43
CA GLY A 494 2.82 -9.00 13.00
C GLY A 494 3.89 -9.33 11.94
N LEU A 495 3.96 -10.61 11.55
CA LEU A 495 4.76 -11.06 10.39
C LEU A 495 4.30 -10.39 9.08
N PHE A 496 3.03 -9.98 9.02
CA PHE A 496 2.46 -9.27 7.87
C PHE A 496 3.29 -8.05 7.46
N ALA A 497 3.68 -7.17 8.41
CA ALA A 497 4.50 -6.00 8.09
C ALA A 497 5.92 -6.36 7.64
N ALA A 498 6.51 -7.43 8.19
CA ALA A 498 7.81 -7.93 7.76
C ALA A 498 7.76 -8.38 6.29
N ALA A 499 6.75 -9.16 5.90
CA ALA A 499 6.56 -9.60 4.52
C ALA A 499 6.26 -8.44 3.56
N TRP A 500 5.39 -7.51 3.96
CA TRP A 500 5.07 -6.34 3.15
C TRP A 500 6.29 -5.43 2.92
N ASN A 501 7.13 -5.20 3.95
CA ASN A 501 8.35 -4.42 3.82
C ASN A 501 9.38 -5.05 2.87
N VAL A 502 9.53 -6.38 2.88
CA VAL A 502 10.36 -7.09 1.88
C VAL A 502 9.81 -6.87 0.47
N GLY A 503 8.48 -6.97 0.29
CA GLY A 503 7.83 -6.73 -0.99
C GLY A 503 8.01 -5.29 -1.49
N LEU A 504 7.85 -4.32 -0.61
CA LEU A 504 8.03 -2.90 -0.89
C LEU A 504 9.47 -2.62 -1.34
N LEU A 505 10.47 -3.07 -0.56
CA LEU A 505 11.88 -2.89 -0.90
C LEU A 505 12.24 -3.62 -2.19
N ALA A 506 11.76 -4.86 -2.41
CA ALA A 506 12.04 -5.61 -3.63
C ALA A 506 11.61 -4.84 -4.89
N ALA A 507 10.43 -4.21 -4.85
CA ALA A 507 9.93 -3.42 -5.97
C ALA A 507 10.77 -2.15 -6.19
N PHE A 508 11.09 -1.40 -5.13
CA PHE A 508 11.85 -0.15 -5.26
C PHE A 508 13.33 -0.37 -5.59
N ALA A 509 13.95 -1.42 -5.07
CA ALA A 509 15.30 -1.83 -5.46
C ALA A 509 15.34 -2.23 -6.95
N LYS A 510 14.34 -2.96 -7.44
CA LYS A 510 14.20 -3.25 -8.87
C LYS A 510 13.94 -1.99 -9.70
N GLY A 511 13.25 -1.02 -9.13
CA GLY A 511 12.97 0.29 -9.72
C GLY A 511 14.16 1.26 -9.78
N GLY A 512 15.27 0.93 -9.11
CA GLY A 512 16.46 1.79 -9.06
C GLY A 512 16.21 3.10 -8.34
N LEU A 513 15.55 3.06 -7.18
CA LEU A 513 15.50 4.21 -6.28
C LEU A 513 16.85 4.40 -5.61
N ASP A 514 17.13 5.63 -5.20
CA ASP A 514 18.39 6.03 -4.58
C ASP A 514 18.35 5.78 -3.07
N ALA A 515 17.23 6.09 -2.42
CA ALA A 515 16.98 5.75 -1.02
C ALA A 515 15.52 5.41 -0.73
N VAL A 516 15.29 4.58 0.28
CA VAL A 516 13.97 4.18 0.77
C VAL A 516 13.95 4.20 2.29
N ALA A 517 13.02 4.94 2.88
CA ALA A 517 12.74 4.92 4.30
C ALA A 517 11.47 4.12 4.60
N LEU A 518 11.56 3.17 5.53
CA LEU A 518 10.48 2.24 5.87
C LEU A 518 10.07 2.39 7.34
N GLY A 519 8.77 2.61 7.59
CA GLY A 519 8.23 2.72 8.94
C GLY A 519 8.86 3.82 9.78
N ALA A 520 8.77 3.63 11.09
CA ALA A 520 9.46 4.43 12.08
C ALA A 520 10.25 3.52 13.05
N VAL A 521 11.12 4.11 13.86
CA VAL A 521 11.81 3.39 14.93
C VAL A 521 10.85 3.03 16.06
N THR A 522 10.06 3.97 16.56
CA THR A 522 9.05 3.78 17.62
C THR A 522 7.69 4.34 17.21
N GLY A 523 6.68 4.14 18.06
CA GLY A 523 5.34 4.68 17.84
C GLY A 523 4.46 3.80 16.94
N PRO A 524 3.36 4.34 16.41
CA PRO A 524 2.37 3.56 15.66
C PRO A 524 2.91 2.91 14.37
N GLN A 525 3.88 3.54 13.70
CA GLN A 525 4.60 3.00 12.54
C GLN A 525 5.92 2.30 12.93
N GLY A 526 6.18 2.15 14.23
CA GLY A 526 7.42 1.70 14.82
C GLY A 526 7.79 0.26 14.46
N ALA A 527 9.09 -0.06 14.55
CA ALA A 527 9.62 -1.42 14.54
C ALA A 527 10.11 -1.87 15.93
N ILE A 528 10.40 -0.92 16.82
CA ILE A 528 10.85 -1.16 18.19
C ILE A 528 9.65 -0.99 19.12
N TYR A 529 9.50 -1.94 20.05
CA TYR A 529 8.44 -1.87 21.05
C TYR A 529 8.70 -0.73 22.03
N ARG A 530 7.67 0.08 22.21
CA ARG A 530 7.44 0.87 23.42
C ARG A 530 6.00 0.69 23.84
N LYS A 531 5.72 0.94 25.12
CA LYS A 531 4.35 1.05 25.60
C LYS A 531 3.69 2.27 24.96
N ALA A 532 2.48 2.11 24.42
CA ALA A 532 1.65 3.20 23.91
C ALA A 532 0.43 3.44 24.79
N GLU A 533 -0.33 4.49 24.46
CA GLU A 533 -1.58 4.81 25.14
C GLU A 533 -2.70 3.81 24.78
N HIS A 534 -2.66 3.27 23.57
CA HIS A 534 -3.58 2.21 23.14
C HIS A 534 -3.04 0.84 23.51
N ALA A 535 -3.96 -0.12 23.72
CA ALA A 535 -3.57 -1.49 24.04
C ALA A 535 -2.82 -2.13 22.87
N GLN A 536 -1.69 -2.78 23.18
CA GLN A 536 -0.92 -3.61 22.27
C GLN A 536 -0.99 -5.06 22.79
N PRO A 537 -1.99 -5.84 22.37
CA PRO A 537 -2.25 -7.18 22.89
C PRO A 537 -1.00 -8.06 22.87
N TRP A 538 -0.79 -8.83 23.94
CA TRP A 538 0.42 -9.60 24.26
C TRP A 538 1.69 -8.75 24.51
N PHE A 539 2.00 -7.76 23.66
CA PHE A 539 3.22 -6.94 23.78
C PHE A 539 3.30 -6.18 25.11
N ASP A 540 2.22 -5.55 25.56
CA ASP A 540 2.21 -4.74 26.80
C ASP A 540 2.54 -5.56 28.07
N GLY A 541 2.31 -6.88 28.04
CA GLY A 541 2.59 -7.79 29.14
C GLY A 541 3.80 -8.70 28.90
N ALA A 542 4.41 -8.64 27.71
CA ALA A 542 5.57 -9.44 27.34
C ALA A 542 6.87 -8.68 27.59
N ARG A 543 8.00 -9.41 27.62
CA ARG A 543 9.34 -8.81 27.55
C ARG A 543 9.75 -8.47 26.11
N ALA A 544 8.79 -8.02 25.30
CA ALA A 544 9.04 -7.68 23.91
C ALA A 544 9.93 -6.44 23.83
N GLU A 545 10.88 -6.45 22.90
CA GLU A 545 11.77 -5.32 22.61
C GLU A 545 11.55 -4.79 21.20
N VAL A 546 11.21 -5.68 20.26
CA VAL A 546 11.03 -5.34 18.84
C VAL A 546 9.85 -6.09 18.23
N TYR A 547 9.38 -5.61 17.08
CA TYR A 547 8.43 -6.32 16.22
C TYR A 547 9.17 -7.10 15.12
N PRO A 548 8.55 -8.12 14.48
CA PRO A 548 9.23 -8.91 13.45
C PRO A 548 9.83 -8.09 12.31
N THR A 549 9.22 -6.94 11.99
CA THR A 549 9.71 -6.03 10.95
C THR A 549 11.08 -5.42 11.27
N TYR A 550 11.47 -5.32 12.55
CA TYR A 550 12.80 -4.86 12.96
C TYR A 550 13.92 -5.68 12.32
N HIS A 551 13.76 -7.01 12.29
CA HIS A 551 14.74 -7.93 11.70
C HIS A 551 14.90 -7.73 10.19
N VAL A 552 13.79 -7.41 9.50
CA VAL A 552 13.80 -7.08 8.08
C VAL A 552 14.54 -5.76 7.85
N LEU A 553 14.25 -4.74 8.66
CA LEU A 553 14.91 -3.43 8.57
C LEU A 553 16.41 -3.53 8.86
N ALA A 554 16.80 -4.15 9.97
CA ALA A 554 18.21 -4.32 10.35
C ALA A 554 18.98 -5.18 9.32
N GLY A 555 18.39 -6.29 8.88
CA GLY A 555 19.03 -7.19 7.94
C GLY A 555 19.22 -6.57 6.54
N LEU A 556 18.26 -5.78 6.06
CA LEU A 556 18.35 -5.12 4.76
C LEU A 556 19.07 -3.77 4.82
N ALA A 557 19.07 -3.07 5.95
CA ALA A 557 19.85 -1.85 6.14
C ALA A 557 21.34 -2.08 5.87
N ALA A 558 21.89 -3.18 6.37
CA ALA A 558 23.25 -3.66 6.08
C ALA A 558 23.50 -3.97 4.59
N ALA A 559 22.44 -4.05 3.77
CA ALA A 559 22.54 -4.24 2.32
C ALA A 559 22.57 -2.91 1.54
N SER A 560 22.45 -1.76 2.19
CA SER A 560 22.48 -0.44 1.54
C SER A 560 23.71 -0.29 0.65
N GLY A 561 23.51 0.02 -0.63
CA GLY A 561 24.62 0.18 -1.58
C GLY A 561 25.28 -1.13 -2.04
N ASN A 562 24.75 -2.31 -1.66
CA ASN A 562 25.22 -3.57 -2.23
C ASN A 562 24.75 -3.75 -3.68
N ARG A 563 25.47 -4.59 -4.43
CA ARG A 563 25.12 -4.94 -5.82
C ARG A 563 23.86 -5.79 -5.82
N ARG A 564 22.74 -5.24 -6.32
CA ARG A 564 21.47 -5.98 -6.43
C ARG A 564 21.62 -7.10 -7.46
N ARG A 565 21.20 -8.32 -7.11
CA ARG A 565 21.04 -9.42 -8.06
C ARG A 565 19.60 -9.48 -8.55
N ASP A 566 19.41 -9.91 -9.78
CA ASP A 566 18.05 -10.16 -10.25
C ASP A 566 17.43 -11.33 -9.48
N ALA A 567 16.19 -11.17 -9.03
CA ALA A 567 15.46 -12.19 -8.29
C ALA A 567 14.02 -12.23 -8.84
N VAL A 568 13.71 -13.26 -9.60
CA VAL A 568 12.46 -13.35 -10.37
C VAL A 568 11.58 -14.45 -9.81
N SER A 569 10.49 -14.04 -9.15
CA SER A 569 9.44 -14.94 -8.71
C SER A 569 8.53 -15.36 -9.87
N SER A 570 8.19 -16.64 -9.96
CA SER A 570 7.20 -17.15 -10.91
C SER A 570 5.76 -16.73 -10.56
N ALA A 571 5.54 -16.25 -9.33
CA ALA A 571 4.26 -15.71 -8.87
C ALA A 571 4.53 -14.50 -7.93
N PRO A 572 4.80 -13.31 -8.49
CA PRO A 572 5.21 -12.14 -7.72
C PRO A 572 4.15 -11.61 -6.75
N SER A 573 2.86 -11.96 -6.94
CA SER A 573 1.78 -11.68 -5.99
C SER A 573 1.70 -12.70 -4.84
N THR A 574 2.51 -13.75 -4.86
CA THR A 574 2.59 -14.79 -3.82
C THR A 574 3.90 -14.74 -3.06
N ILE A 575 5.03 -14.61 -3.78
CA ILE A 575 6.37 -14.51 -3.20
C ILE A 575 7.05 -13.25 -3.71
N ALA A 576 7.39 -12.34 -2.80
CA ALA A 576 8.35 -11.28 -3.05
C ALA A 576 9.78 -11.80 -2.86
N ALA A 577 10.71 -11.28 -3.66
CA ALA A 577 12.11 -11.65 -3.59
C ALA A 577 13.02 -10.44 -3.83
N VAL A 578 14.02 -10.25 -2.97
CA VAL A 578 15.13 -9.31 -3.17
C VAL A 578 16.44 -10.04 -2.91
N ALA A 579 17.42 -9.81 -3.78
CA ALA A 579 18.73 -10.45 -3.67
C ALA A 579 19.84 -9.43 -3.88
N HIS A 580 20.95 -9.62 -3.18
CA HIS A 580 22.14 -8.79 -3.33
C HIS A 580 23.41 -9.62 -3.19
N LYS A 581 24.52 -9.01 -3.60
CA LYS A 581 25.87 -9.56 -3.46
C LYS A 581 26.75 -8.51 -2.79
N SER A 582 27.39 -8.94 -1.71
CA SER A 582 28.44 -8.20 -1.00
C SER A 582 29.79 -8.93 -1.17
N PRO A 583 30.90 -8.39 -0.65
CA PRO A 583 32.17 -9.11 -0.59
C PRO A 583 32.09 -10.45 0.18
N GLU A 584 31.19 -10.55 1.15
CA GLU A 584 31.00 -11.71 2.04
C GLU A 584 30.12 -12.81 1.44
N GLY A 585 29.56 -12.59 0.25
CA GLY A 585 28.76 -13.61 -0.46
C GLY A 585 27.47 -13.07 -1.07
N SER A 586 26.52 -13.98 -1.34
CA SER A 586 25.19 -13.61 -1.85
C SER A 586 24.14 -13.77 -0.77
N GLU A 587 23.15 -12.89 -0.78
CA GLU A 587 22.03 -12.96 0.14
C GLU A 587 20.71 -12.80 -0.61
N VAL A 588 19.71 -13.58 -0.21
CA VAL A 588 18.36 -13.57 -0.77
C VAL A 588 17.35 -13.51 0.36
N TRP A 589 16.41 -12.58 0.22
CA TRP A 589 15.23 -12.48 1.07
C TRP A 589 14.00 -12.89 0.27
N LEU A 590 13.23 -13.80 0.83
CA LEU A 590 11.96 -14.26 0.30
C LEU A 590 10.86 -13.94 1.31
N ALA A 591 9.75 -13.38 0.85
CA ALA A 591 8.58 -13.13 1.69
C ALA A 591 7.34 -13.76 1.08
N ASN A 592 6.62 -14.52 1.89
CA ASN A 592 5.30 -15.01 1.55
C ASN A 592 4.27 -13.89 1.72
N LEU A 593 3.56 -13.53 0.66
CA LEU A 593 2.57 -12.45 0.67
C LEU A 593 1.15 -12.98 0.93
N THR A 594 1.02 -14.26 1.29
CA THR A 594 -0.27 -14.95 1.40
C THR A 594 -0.51 -15.54 2.80
N PRO A 595 -1.78 -15.77 3.17
CA PRO A 595 -2.12 -16.45 4.42
C PRO A 595 -1.94 -17.97 4.37
N GLU A 596 -1.54 -18.54 3.22
CA GLU A 596 -1.25 -19.97 3.05
C GLU A 596 0.26 -20.25 3.10
N ALA A 597 0.65 -21.44 3.57
CA ALA A 597 2.05 -21.87 3.49
C ALA A 597 2.47 -22.14 2.04
N GLN A 598 3.69 -21.73 1.70
CA GLN A 598 4.23 -21.81 0.34
C GLN A 598 5.52 -22.62 0.31
N LYS A 599 5.64 -23.53 -0.67
CA LYS A 599 6.88 -24.26 -0.97
C LYS A 599 7.52 -23.67 -2.21
N VAL A 600 8.69 -23.09 -2.06
CA VAL A 600 9.36 -22.31 -3.10
C VAL A 600 10.65 -22.99 -3.51
N LYS A 601 10.80 -23.31 -4.80
CA LYS A 601 12.09 -23.72 -5.37
C LYS A 601 12.97 -22.50 -5.54
N VAL A 602 14.24 -22.59 -5.17
CA VAL A 602 15.20 -21.48 -5.33
C VAL A 602 16.32 -21.93 -6.25
N SER A 603 16.54 -21.21 -7.35
CA SER A 603 17.62 -21.45 -8.32
C SER A 603 18.58 -20.27 -8.39
N GLY A 604 19.80 -20.50 -8.90
CA GLY A 604 20.82 -19.44 -9.05
C GLY A 604 21.63 -19.13 -7.78
N LEU A 605 21.48 -19.95 -6.75
CA LEU A 605 22.33 -19.98 -5.55
C LEU A 605 23.29 -21.17 -5.60
N GLU A 606 24.54 -20.92 -5.24
CA GLU A 606 25.62 -21.90 -5.25
C GLU A 606 26.20 -22.06 -3.84
N GLY A 607 26.76 -23.24 -3.56
CA GLY A 607 27.45 -23.50 -2.30
C GLY A 607 26.54 -23.77 -1.10
N ALA A 608 27.19 -23.85 0.06
CA ALA A 608 26.53 -23.97 1.35
C ALA A 608 25.85 -22.65 1.72
N ALA A 609 24.73 -22.75 2.44
CA ALA A 609 23.96 -21.60 2.86
C ALA A 609 23.58 -21.65 4.34
N GLU A 610 23.37 -20.48 4.92
CA GLU A 610 22.75 -20.28 6.21
C GLU A 610 21.37 -19.66 6.01
N ILE A 611 20.36 -20.23 6.68
CA ILE A 611 18.96 -19.83 6.54
C ILE A 611 18.40 -19.35 7.87
N HIS A 612 17.87 -18.13 7.89
CA HIS A 612 17.07 -17.59 8.99
C HIS A 612 15.61 -17.49 8.58
N ARG A 613 14.70 -17.83 9.49
CA ARG A 613 13.24 -17.84 9.25
C ARG A 613 12.53 -16.96 10.26
N LEU A 614 11.74 -16.02 9.77
CA LEU A 614 10.76 -15.29 10.57
C LEU A 614 9.41 -15.98 10.35
N SER A 615 8.89 -16.64 11.38
CA SER A 615 7.69 -17.46 11.30
C SER A 615 6.84 -17.36 12.57
N ASP A 616 5.60 -17.84 12.50
CA ASP A 616 4.71 -17.89 13.67
C ASP A 616 5.20 -18.91 14.73
N ALA A 617 6.01 -19.89 14.33
CA ALA A 617 6.62 -20.86 15.23
C ALA A 617 7.65 -20.24 16.18
N ASN A 618 8.40 -19.22 15.77
CA ASN A 618 9.45 -18.57 16.57
C ASN A 618 9.13 -17.11 16.95
N PHE A 619 7.89 -16.67 16.79
CA PHE A 619 7.46 -15.28 16.99
C PHE A 619 7.91 -14.66 18.33
N GLN A 620 7.79 -15.41 19.43
CA GLN A 620 8.21 -14.89 20.73
C GLN A 620 9.71 -14.58 20.76
N LYS A 621 10.55 -15.47 20.20
CA LYS A 621 12.00 -15.25 20.08
C LYS A 621 12.29 -14.03 19.21
N LEU A 622 11.56 -13.86 18.10
CA LEU A 622 11.72 -12.66 17.24
C LEU A 622 11.42 -11.37 18.01
N ALA A 623 10.44 -11.38 18.91
CA ALA A 623 10.06 -10.19 19.66
C ALA A 623 11.00 -9.85 20.83
N THR A 624 11.72 -10.85 21.38
CA THR A 624 12.56 -10.70 22.59
C THR A 624 14.06 -10.84 22.32
N THR A 625 14.48 -10.95 21.07
CA THR A 625 15.89 -11.16 20.70
C THR A 625 16.21 -10.29 19.49
N PRO A 626 16.52 -9.00 19.69
CA PRO A 626 16.77 -8.04 18.61
C PRO A 626 17.91 -8.45 17.65
N ASP A 627 18.92 -9.16 18.16
CA ASP A 627 20.07 -9.67 17.41
C ASP A 627 19.83 -11.05 16.77
N PHE A 628 18.57 -11.50 16.65
CA PHE A 628 18.20 -12.83 16.14
C PHE A 628 18.91 -13.23 14.83
N LEU A 629 19.06 -12.29 13.90
CA LEU A 629 19.70 -12.51 12.60
C LEU A 629 21.23 -12.54 12.62
N LEU A 630 21.86 -12.11 13.72
CA LEU A 630 23.30 -12.23 13.96
C LEU A 630 23.64 -13.60 14.59
N GLY A 631 22.66 -14.25 15.21
CA GLY A 631 22.80 -15.61 15.73
C GLY A 631 22.87 -16.68 14.64
N GLN A 632 23.11 -17.93 15.07
CA GLN A 632 23.23 -19.08 14.16
C GLN A 632 21.89 -19.41 13.47
N GLY A 633 21.92 -19.48 12.15
CA GLY A 633 20.84 -19.97 11.30
C GLY A 633 20.96 -21.47 10.97
N GLU A 634 19.99 -21.98 10.21
CA GLU A 634 19.99 -23.34 9.70
C GLU A 634 21.04 -23.49 8.58
N ARG A 635 22.08 -24.31 8.81
CA ARG A 635 23.12 -24.58 7.79
C ARG A 635 22.70 -25.71 6.85
N VAL A 636 22.77 -25.46 5.55
CA VAL A 636 22.48 -26.45 4.51
C VAL A 636 23.63 -26.50 3.48
N ARG A 637 23.90 -27.69 2.94
CA ARG A 637 24.96 -27.87 1.91
C ARG A 637 24.59 -27.25 0.57
N LYS A 638 23.30 -27.14 0.28
CA LYS A 638 22.74 -26.57 -0.95
C LYS A 638 21.28 -26.19 -0.71
N VAL A 639 20.84 -25.08 -1.28
CA VAL A 639 19.44 -24.67 -1.27
C VAL A 639 18.78 -25.13 -2.56
N SER A 640 17.83 -26.07 -2.48
CA SER A 640 16.97 -26.46 -3.62
C SER A 640 15.55 -25.90 -3.51
N GLY A 641 15.13 -25.57 -2.29
CA GLY A 641 13.85 -24.95 -2.00
C GLY A 641 13.67 -24.69 -0.51
N VAL A 642 12.71 -23.85 -0.18
CA VAL A 642 12.37 -23.46 1.18
C VAL A 642 10.86 -23.42 1.38
N GLU A 643 10.42 -23.69 2.60
CA GLU A 643 9.04 -23.49 3.02
C GLU A 643 8.92 -22.15 3.75
N LEU A 644 7.88 -21.40 3.41
CA LEU A 644 7.49 -20.16 4.09
C LEU A 644 6.08 -20.36 4.65
N GLY A 645 5.93 -20.21 5.96
CA GLY A 645 4.61 -20.11 6.58
C GLY A 645 3.85 -18.86 6.14
N PRO A 646 2.59 -18.70 6.54
CA PRO A 646 1.78 -17.51 6.24
C PRO A 646 2.50 -16.22 6.64
N TYR A 647 2.62 -15.28 5.70
CA TYR A 647 3.38 -14.04 5.88
C TYR A 647 4.84 -14.22 6.35
N GLY A 648 5.39 -15.42 6.23
CA GLY A 648 6.74 -15.74 6.69
C GLY A 648 7.80 -15.12 5.79
N VAL A 649 8.95 -14.81 6.39
CA VAL A 649 10.13 -14.27 5.69
C VAL A 649 11.30 -15.21 5.89
N VAL A 650 12.07 -15.43 4.84
CA VAL A 650 13.28 -16.26 4.85
C VAL A 650 14.44 -15.44 4.31
N ARG A 651 15.54 -15.40 5.08
CA ARG A 651 16.85 -14.88 4.66
C ARG A 651 17.76 -16.06 4.38
N ILE A 652 18.41 -16.06 3.22
CA ILE A 652 19.35 -17.10 2.77
C ILE A 652 20.67 -16.42 2.46
N ARG A 653 21.75 -16.81 3.14
CA ARG A 653 23.11 -16.32 2.88
C ARG A 653 23.98 -17.46 2.35
N THR A 654 24.64 -17.26 1.22
CA THR A 654 25.68 -18.17 0.73
C THR A 654 27.04 -17.53 0.93
N ALA A 655 28.04 -18.35 1.26
CA ALA A 655 29.44 -17.92 1.33
C ALA A 655 30.00 -17.51 -0.04
#